data_AF-A0A960R1Z7-F1
#
_entry.id   AF-A0A960R1Z7-F1
#
_cell.length_a   1.000
_cell.length_b   1.000
_cell.length_c   1.000
_cell.angle_alpha   90.00
_cell.angle_beta   90.00
_cell.angle_gamma   90.00
#
_symmetry.space_group_name_H-M   'P 1'
#
loop_
_entity.id
_entity.type
_entity.pdbx_description
1 polymer ?
#
loop_
_entity_poly.entity_id
_entity_poly.type
_entity_poly.pdbx_seq_one_letter_code
_entity_poly.pdbx_strand_id
1 'polypeptide(L)'
;MNAIVPLNITAIRVSENDRSNLTGKDFKGQTATFDRMPHGLGETEPSTGAAVVQPLDSNMTPANRLDSGVHLHWQLPDYFRRGVQPAQGGNIVFPHAPNRWLVTRYLKEWDPTGKVYLDLQSKSWLIESDFISGEFQTDSCGVRRRANSVPLPTNPGPNDQPFRFIGRVVDYEDWNPGAEPAENYLPAFKGSDGAPLYLTAIGFVGPSFSSYYPECFSVFGFWDHFKDIPEVADKITKNSPLKFKVSYQVTGWIDDASADPLGPLARMVTDRYDKHVRDSISEGVAVKWSPAEIFDSLTRTQFHWNFSPDSIGYTLNNDKTLKTLDTPSRTLCAGLVEEIVWKLDSPETSYFLNNPEEKQELSAIWRDTVKLAVGNTTTEAISALLKEDLGNGSTQEDLDNYEVLLEALQLGLLPDLEQQGNNLIRLEETLHAKAFAKVSGGHSWTVEQKQASDSKKPRKEEPPLPTEIAEQLSHLNTAQKSYDQGRAALDVRRKQLFMDWVRFINLFIKSDPGDPIDVNALSSFIATGNGGELNAVKDYGNRTGILALQMDPVTAEITGIEKPLGEGSLAEDVWSRFQVLAEMIKSHPDWEIRGLPATPFWLPTDPVVVVEGDRIEPVRRNGASKNIDVRVSGELFSTMTFGYLGNTFSIETSDLCGVPKIGASTPMWEDVAAVTGETFLLVPMLNTSVAEALKAKGGTD
;
A
#
# COMPACT_ATOMS: atom_id res chain seq x y z
N MET A 1 -8.63 4.49 -26.15
CA MET A 1 -9.45 3.61 -25.28
C MET A 1 -8.98 3.71 -23.83
N ASN A 2 -9.69 3.09 -22.88
CA ASN A 2 -9.34 3.00 -21.46
C ASN A 2 -9.25 1.54 -20.99
N ALA A 3 -8.56 1.29 -19.89
CA ALA A 3 -8.43 -0.03 -19.27
C ALA A 3 -9.48 -0.23 -18.17
N ILE A 4 -10.18 -1.36 -18.21
CA ILE A 4 -11.21 -1.76 -17.26
C ILE A 4 -10.62 -2.87 -16.39
N VAL A 5 -10.12 -2.46 -15.23
CA VAL A 5 -9.40 -3.31 -14.28
C VAL A 5 -10.41 -3.90 -13.28
N PRO A 6 -10.44 -5.23 -13.10
CA PRO A 6 -11.37 -5.86 -12.16
C PRO A 6 -11.05 -5.43 -10.71
N LEU A 7 -12.11 -5.19 -9.94
CA LEU A 7 -12.04 -4.78 -8.54
C LEU A 7 -12.76 -5.79 -7.65
N ASN A 8 -12.07 -6.28 -6.62
CA ASN A 8 -12.68 -7.15 -5.63
C ASN A 8 -13.37 -6.35 -4.54
N ILE A 9 -14.67 -6.58 -4.35
CA ILE A 9 -15.51 -5.93 -3.34
C ILE A 9 -16.01 -6.97 -2.37
N THR A 10 -15.92 -6.67 -1.09
CA THR A 10 -16.53 -7.43 0.00
C THR A 10 -17.60 -6.59 0.66
N ALA A 11 -18.67 -7.23 1.10
CA ALA A 11 -19.75 -6.58 1.83
C ALA A 11 -20.04 -7.32 3.14
N ILE A 12 -20.30 -6.56 4.19
CA ILE A 12 -20.74 -7.09 5.49
C ILE A 12 -22.07 -6.43 5.87
N ARG A 13 -23.04 -7.26 6.27
CA ARG A 13 -24.34 -6.80 6.78
C ARG A 13 -24.25 -6.70 8.28
N VAL A 14 -24.79 -5.62 8.84
CA VAL A 14 -24.80 -5.38 10.28
C VAL A 14 -26.23 -5.06 10.66
N SER A 15 -26.91 -5.97 11.36
CA SER A 15 -28.22 -5.68 11.95
C SER A 15 -28.06 -4.77 13.18
N GLU A 16 -29.15 -4.19 13.67
CA GLU A 16 -29.11 -3.42 14.92
C GLU A 16 -28.73 -4.30 16.12
N ASN A 17 -29.07 -5.59 16.07
CA ASN A 17 -28.65 -6.60 17.03
C ASN A 17 -27.13 -6.84 16.99
N ASP A 18 -26.56 -7.00 15.80
CA ASP A 18 -25.10 -7.13 15.62
C ASP A 18 -24.40 -5.88 16.16
N ARG A 19 -24.89 -4.69 15.78
CA ARG A 19 -24.36 -3.40 16.21
C ARG A 19 -24.31 -3.29 17.73
N SER A 20 -25.42 -3.62 18.40
CA SER A 20 -25.57 -3.44 19.84
C SER A 20 -24.77 -4.45 20.66
N ASN A 21 -24.62 -5.68 20.16
CA ASN A 21 -24.12 -6.79 20.99
C ASN A 21 -22.76 -7.36 20.55
N LEU A 22 -22.39 -7.23 19.26
CA LEU A 22 -21.18 -7.86 18.69
C LEU A 22 -20.13 -6.84 18.28
N THR A 23 -20.52 -5.80 17.53
CA THR A 23 -19.54 -4.87 16.90
C THR A 23 -18.73 -4.06 17.92
N GLY A 24 -19.30 -3.76 19.10
CA GLY A 24 -18.61 -3.03 20.16
C GLY A 24 -17.75 -3.90 21.08
N LYS A 25 -17.91 -5.23 21.00
CA LYS A 25 -17.28 -6.21 21.89
C LYS A 25 -16.18 -7.00 21.19
N ASP A 26 -16.49 -7.57 20.03
CA ASP A 26 -15.66 -8.59 19.37
C ASP A 26 -14.89 -8.06 18.15
N PHE A 27 -15.38 -6.99 17.51
CA PHE A 27 -14.68 -6.37 16.40
C PHE A 27 -13.59 -5.44 16.89
N LYS A 28 -12.57 -5.19 16.07
CA LYS A 28 -11.55 -4.17 16.34
C LYS A 28 -11.77 -2.96 15.44
N GLY A 29 -11.42 -1.80 15.98
CA GLY A 29 -11.55 -0.51 15.30
C GLY A 29 -10.26 -0.11 14.61
N GLN A 30 -10.12 1.19 14.37
CA GLN A 30 -8.84 1.77 13.97
C GLN A 30 -7.78 1.54 15.05
N THR A 31 -6.57 1.29 14.57
CA THR A 31 -5.35 1.15 15.36
C THR A 31 -4.68 2.48 15.67
N ALA A 32 -5.03 3.55 14.94
CA ALA A 32 -4.71 4.90 15.33
C ALA A 32 -5.86 5.87 15.04
N THR A 33 -6.16 6.76 15.99
CA THR A 33 -7.19 7.81 15.87
C THR A 33 -6.60 9.17 16.22
N PHE A 34 -6.22 9.95 15.20
CA PHE A 34 -5.57 11.26 15.36
C PHE A 34 -6.49 12.35 15.91
N ASP A 35 -7.80 12.16 15.83
CA ASP A 35 -8.82 13.05 16.40
C ASP A 35 -8.88 13.01 17.93
N ARG A 36 -8.15 12.08 18.56
CA ARG A 36 -7.87 12.09 20.00
C ARG A 36 -6.65 12.94 20.38
N MET A 37 -5.93 13.51 19.41
CA MET A 37 -4.76 14.32 19.74
C MET A 37 -5.14 15.63 20.43
N PRO A 38 -4.65 15.85 21.66
CA PRO A 38 -4.91 17.07 22.40
C PRO A 38 -4.11 18.22 21.77
N HIS A 39 -4.79 19.36 21.61
CA HIS A 39 -4.22 20.56 20.97
C HIS A 39 -4.72 21.88 21.58
N GLY A 40 -5.43 21.85 22.70
CA GLY A 40 -5.85 23.03 23.45
C GLY A 40 -5.15 23.17 24.80
N LEU A 41 -5.12 24.38 25.36
CA LEU A 41 -4.52 24.68 26.67
C LEU A 41 -5.24 24.01 27.86
N GLY A 42 -6.44 23.47 27.67
CA GLY A 42 -7.23 22.81 28.72
C GLY A 42 -7.22 21.28 28.67
N GLU A 43 -6.43 20.69 27.76
CA GLU A 43 -6.39 19.24 27.57
C GLU A 43 -5.68 18.53 28.73
N THR A 44 -6.22 17.39 29.15
CA THR A 44 -5.71 16.58 30.27
C THR A 44 -4.94 15.35 29.82
N GLU A 45 -4.79 15.17 28.50
CA GLU A 45 -4.07 14.06 27.89
C GLU A 45 -2.74 14.56 27.27
N PRO A 46 -1.64 13.81 27.42
CA PRO A 46 -0.39 14.13 26.76
C PRO A 46 -0.50 14.01 25.23
N SER A 47 0.01 14.99 24.48
CA SER A 47 0.07 14.95 23.02
C SER A 47 1.20 14.02 22.53
N THR A 48 1.04 12.73 22.77
CA THR A 48 2.00 11.66 22.42
C THR A 48 1.30 10.55 21.64
N GLY A 49 2.08 9.61 21.07
CA GLY A 49 1.53 8.45 20.35
C GLY A 49 0.54 7.63 21.18
N ALA A 50 0.65 7.63 22.51
CA ALA A 50 -0.27 6.91 23.40
C ALA A 50 -1.71 7.46 23.36
N ALA A 51 -1.91 8.73 22.96
CA ALA A 51 -3.25 9.32 22.83
C ALA A 51 -4.01 8.78 21.60
N VAL A 52 -3.27 8.34 20.57
CA VAL A 52 -3.86 7.96 19.28
C VAL A 52 -3.85 6.45 19.04
N VAL A 53 -2.86 5.72 19.56
CA VAL A 53 -2.69 4.29 19.27
C VAL A 53 -3.65 3.44 20.10
N GLN A 54 -4.35 2.53 19.43
CA GLN A 54 -5.21 1.52 20.02
C GLN A 54 -4.91 0.16 19.36
N PRO A 55 -3.93 -0.61 19.88
CA PRO A 55 -3.47 -1.83 19.22
C PRO A 55 -4.59 -2.90 19.15
N LEU A 56 -4.45 -3.88 18.25
CA LEU A 56 -5.48 -4.89 18.00
C LEU A 56 -5.80 -5.76 19.24
N ASP A 57 -4.84 -5.94 20.13
CA ASP A 57 -4.98 -6.64 21.41
C ASP A 57 -5.64 -5.77 22.52
N SER A 58 -5.92 -4.49 22.24
CA SER A 58 -6.58 -3.60 23.18
C SER A 58 -7.98 -4.08 23.55
N ASN A 59 -8.31 -3.98 24.83
CA ASN A 59 -9.64 -4.23 25.38
C ASN A 59 -10.56 -2.98 25.34
N MET A 60 -10.08 -1.87 24.79
CA MET A 60 -10.87 -0.66 24.63
C MET A 60 -11.98 -0.87 23.59
N THR A 61 -13.10 -0.15 23.76
CA THR A 61 -14.17 -0.14 22.76
C THR A 61 -13.61 0.27 21.39
N PRO A 62 -14.00 -0.42 20.30
CA PRO A 62 -13.50 -0.13 18.96
C PRO A 62 -13.73 1.33 18.57
N ALA A 63 -12.64 1.99 18.16
CA ALA A 63 -12.74 3.25 17.45
C ALA A 63 -13.55 3.05 16.16
N ASN A 64 -14.63 3.82 16.00
CA ASN A 64 -15.52 3.72 14.85
C ASN A 64 -16.10 2.31 14.62
N ARG A 65 -16.72 1.70 15.65
CA ARG A 65 -17.45 0.41 15.51
C ARG A 65 -18.41 0.41 14.31
N LEU A 66 -18.64 -0.76 13.70
CA LEU A 66 -19.61 -0.89 12.61
C LEU A 66 -21.02 -0.52 13.08
N ASP A 67 -21.74 0.28 12.30
CA ASP A 67 -23.15 0.63 12.57
C ASP A 67 -24.09 -0.26 11.75
N SER A 68 -25.39 -0.21 12.06
CA SER A 68 -26.37 -1.00 11.32
C SER A 68 -26.48 -0.53 9.86
N GLY A 69 -26.59 -1.49 8.93
CA GLY A 69 -26.57 -1.24 7.49
C GLY A 69 -25.67 -2.22 6.75
N VAL A 70 -25.23 -1.83 5.55
CA VAL A 70 -24.29 -2.61 4.74
C VAL A 70 -22.98 -1.84 4.60
N HIS A 71 -21.87 -2.46 4.97
CA HIS A 71 -20.54 -1.89 4.80
C HIS A 71 -19.86 -2.57 3.61
N LEU A 72 -19.30 -1.78 2.71
CA LEU A 72 -18.51 -2.22 1.55
C LEU A 72 -17.05 -1.91 1.77
N HIS A 73 -16.18 -2.84 1.41
CA HIS A 73 -14.73 -2.65 1.32
C HIS A 73 -14.27 -3.17 -0.03
N TRP A 74 -13.51 -2.36 -0.77
CA TRP A 74 -12.90 -2.81 -2.01
C TRP A 74 -11.40 -2.85 -1.89
N GLN A 75 -10.82 -3.89 -2.48
CA GLN A 75 -9.39 -4.12 -2.46
C GLN A 75 -8.78 -3.52 -3.72
N LEU A 76 -7.82 -2.61 -3.54
CA LEU A 76 -7.06 -2.06 -4.66
C LEU A 76 -6.35 -3.16 -5.44
N PRO A 77 -6.35 -3.09 -6.79
CA PRO A 77 -5.52 -3.94 -7.63
C PRO A 77 -4.05 -3.91 -7.17
N ASP A 78 -3.40 -5.06 -7.29
CA ASP A 78 -2.04 -5.28 -6.79
C ASP A 78 -1.02 -4.23 -7.24
N TYR A 79 -1.15 -3.71 -8.47
CA TYR A 79 -0.30 -2.63 -8.99
C TYR A 79 -0.24 -1.44 -8.01
N PHE A 80 -1.40 -0.97 -7.53
CA PHE A 80 -1.50 0.19 -6.65
C PHE A 80 -0.90 -0.03 -5.26
N ARG A 81 -0.60 -1.27 -4.91
CA ARG A 81 -0.09 -1.70 -3.61
C ARG A 81 1.39 -2.04 -3.62
N ARG A 82 2.06 -1.89 -4.76
CA ARG A 82 3.46 -2.25 -4.93
C ARG A 82 4.30 -0.98 -4.96
N GLY A 83 5.11 -0.84 -3.93
CA GLY A 83 6.09 0.22 -3.85
C GLY A 83 7.34 -0.15 -4.66
N VAL A 84 7.93 0.84 -5.34
CA VAL A 84 9.20 0.71 -6.03
C VAL A 84 10.22 1.56 -5.30
N GLN A 85 11.35 0.95 -4.92
CA GLN A 85 12.49 1.70 -4.46
C GLN A 85 13.29 2.18 -5.67
N PRO A 86 13.61 3.49 -5.80
CA PRO A 86 14.47 3.98 -6.86
C PRO A 86 15.83 3.27 -6.86
N ALA A 87 16.43 3.12 -8.05
CA ALA A 87 17.73 2.45 -8.20
C ALA A 87 18.87 3.14 -7.42
N GLN A 88 18.72 4.44 -7.18
CA GLN A 88 19.63 5.26 -6.37
C GLN A 88 19.46 5.04 -4.86
N GLY A 89 18.57 4.12 -4.44
CA GLY A 89 18.14 3.97 -3.06
C GLY A 89 17.10 5.01 -2.65
N GLY A 90 16.83 5.11 -1.34
CA GLY A 90 15.86 6.06 -0.78
C GLY A 90 14.51 5.43 -0.41
N ASN A 91 13.50 6.28 -0.22
CA ASN A 91 12.17 5.85 0.21
C ASN A 91 11.49 5.02 -0.88
N ILE A 92 10.74 4.01 -0.45
CA ILE A 92 9.88 3.24 -1.33
C ILE A 92 8.74 4.16 -1.79
N VAL A 93 8.57 4.32 -3.11
CA VAL A 93 7.52 5.15 -3.71
C VAL A 93 6.37 4.25 -4.12
N PHE A 94 5.17 4.55 -3.64
CA PHE A 94 3.95 3.86 -4.05
C PHE A 94 3.22 4.67 -5.13
N PRO A 95 2.59 4.00 -6.11
CA PRO A 95 1.77 4.68 -7.10
C PRO A 95 0.56 5.35 -6.46
N HIS A 96 0.03 6.37 -7.13
CA HIS A 96 -1.21 7.02 -6.71
C HIS A 96 -2.37 6.04 -6.85
N ALA A 97 -3.21 5.95 -5.82
CA ALA A 97 -4.40 5.10 -5.82
C ALA A 97 -5.60 5.85 -6.42
N PRO A 98 -6.60 5.14 -6.98
CA PRO A 98 -7.86 5.76 -7.37
C PRO A 98 -8.53 6.47 -6.17
N ASN A 99 -8.95 7.71 -6.39
CA ASN A 99 -9.42 8.64 -5.35
C ASN A 99 -10.85 9.15 -5.59
N ARG A 100 -11.51 8.67 -6.65
CA ARG A 100 -12.94 8.89 -6.94
C ARG A 100 -13.59 7.53 -7.15
N TRP A 101 -14.68 7.28 -6.44
CA TRP A 101 -15.44 6.03 -6.57
C TRP A 101 -16.93 6.30 -6.70
N LEU A 102 -17.51 5.91 -7.82
CA LEU A 102 -18.95 5.83 -8.01
C LEU A 102 -19.46 4.51 -7.42
N VAL A 103 -20.24 4.60 -6.35
CA VAL A 103 -20.94 3.46 -5.75
C VAL A 103 -22.40 3.55 -6.17
N THR A 104 -22.91 2.50 -6.81
CA THR A 104 -24.32 2.39 -7.22
C THR A 104 -24.97 1.21 -6.54
N ARG A 105 -26.08 1.46 -5.84
CA ARG A 105 -26.91 0.45 -5.19
C ARG A 105 -28.08 0.09 -6.09
N TYR A 106 -28.37 -1.21 -6.16
CA TYR A 106 -29.56 -1.78 -6.78
C TYR A 106 -30.36 -2.53 -5.73
N LEU A 107 -31.57 -2.08 -5.41
CA LEU A 107 -32.40 -2.60 -4.32
C LEU A 107 -33.73 -3.14 -4.85
N LYS A 108 -34.13 -4.32 -4.34
CA LYS A 108 -35.49 -4.86 -4.48
C LYS A 108 -36.03 -5.25 -3.10
N GLU A 109 -37.00 -4.50 -2.63
CA GLU A 109 -37.69 -4.77 -1.36
C GLU A 109 -38.67 -5.92 -1.50
N TRP A 110 -38.89 -6.69 -0.44
CA TRP A 110 -39.87 -7.77 -0.43
C TRP A 110 -41.21 -7.30 0.10
N ASP A 111 -42.28 -7.46 -0.68
CA ASP A 111 -43.65 -7.30 -0.21
C ASP A 111 -44.14 -8.62 0.42
N PRO A 112 -44.36 -8.67 1.75
CA PRO A 112 -44.87 -9.88 2.40
C PRO A 112 -46.32 -10.21 2.02
N THR A 113 -47.13 -9.23 1.60
CA THR A 113 -48.54 -9.43 1.26
C THR A 113 -48.68 -10.06 -0.11
N GLY A 114 -48.07 -9.47 -1.15
CA GLY A 114 -48.04 -10.02 -2.50
C GLY A 114 -47.11 -11.21 -2.67
N LYS A 115 -46.18 -11.44 -1.72
CA LYS A 115 -45.09 -12.44 -1.81
C LYS A 115 -44.24 -12.27 -3.07
N VAL A 116 -43.95 -11.03 -3.41
CA VAL A 116 -43.15 -10.64 -4.57
C VAL A 116 -42.10 -9.62 -4.17
N TYR A 117 -41.03 -9.52 -4.95
CA TYR A 117 -40.13 -8.39 -4.85
C TYR A 117 -40.73 -7.19 -5.60
N LEU A 118 -40.63 -6.01 -5.01
CA LEU A 118 -41.03 -4.74 -5.62
C LEU A 118 -40.08 -4.34 -6.76
N ASP A 119 -40.47 -3.28 -7.47
CA ASP A 119 -39.70 -2.70 -8.55
C ASP A 119 -38.29 -2.30 -8.12
N LEU A 120 -37.36 -2.36 -9.07
CA LEU A 120 -35.96 -2.01 -8.85
C LEU A 120 -35.83 -0.53 -8.48
N GLN A 121 -35.16 -0.25 -7.36
CA GLN A 121 -34.73 1.09 -6.98
C GLN A 121 -33.21 1.19 -7.11
N SER A 122 -32.72 2.33 -7.62
CA SER A 122 -31.28 2.60 -7.72
C SER A 122 -30.91 3.93 -7.08
N LYS A 123 -29.76 3.99 -6.41
CA LYS A 123 -29.17 5.23 -5.90
C LYS A 123 -27.66 5.17 -6.08
N SER A 124 -27.06 6.29 -6.44
CA SER A 124 -25.63 6.42 -6.70
C SER A 124 -25.01 7.51 -5.84
N TRP A 125 -23.80 7.24 -5.35
CA TRP A 125 -22.98 8.17 -4.58
C TRP A 125 -21.60 8.23 -5.18
N LEU A 126 -20.96 9.38 -5.02
CA LEU A 126 -19.54 9.51 -5.21
C LEU A 126 -18.82 9.54 -3.86
N ILE A 127 -17.76 8.75 -3.75
CA ILE A 127 -16.82 8.77 -2.65
C ILE A 127 -15.56 9.49 -3.14
N GLU A 128 -15.19 10.56 -2.44
CA GLU A 128 -13.97 11.32 -2.69
C GLU A 128 -12.96 10.98 -1.60
N SER A 129 -12.12 10.01 -1.90
CA SER A 129 -11.24 9.35 -0.94
C SER A 129 -10.11 10.23 -0.41
N ASP A 130 -9.81 11.33 -1.09
CA ASP A 130 -8.73 12.27 -0.75
C ASP A 130 -9.24 13.66 -0.36
N PHE A 131 -10.55 13.82 -0.16
CA PHE A 131 -11.13 15.03 0.41
C PHE A 131 -10.69 15.19 1.87
N ILE A 132 -10.33 16.42 2.27
CA ILE A 132 -9.80 16.77 3.58
C ILE A 132 -10.68 17.83 4.24
N SER A 133 -11.06 17.60 5.50
CA SER A 133 -11.88 18.52 6.28
C SER A 133 -11.41 18.66 7.72
N GLY A 134 -11.64 19.83 8.33
CA GLY A 134 -11.46 20.03 9.78
C GLY A 134 -12.52 19.33 10.63
N GLU A 135 -13.69 19.07 10.06
CA GLU A 135 -14.85 18.50 10.76
C GLU A 135 -15.46 17.32 10.00
N PHE A 136 -16.13 16.43 10.72
CA PHE A 136 -16.95 15.38 10.11
C PHE A 136 -18.01 15.98 9.18
N GLN A 137 -18.20 15.36 8.02
CA GLN A 137 -19.17 15.78 7.03
C GLN A 137 -20.55 15.18 7.31
N THR A 138 -21.60 15.91 6.94
CA THR A 138 -22.98 15.43 6.98
C THR A 138 -23.44 15.17 5.55
N ASP A 139 -24.05 14.02 5.30
CA ASP A 139 -24.59 13.72 3.97
C ASP A 139 -25.98 14.33 3.72
N SER A 140 -26.52 14.13 2.52
CA SER A 140 -27.83 14.63 2.10
C SER A 140 -29.00 14.13 2.96
N CYS A 141 -28.81 13.02 3.67
CA CYS A 141 -29.79 12.43 4.60
C CYS A 141 -29.69 12.98 6.02
N GLY A 142 -28.78 13.94 6.28
CA GLY A 142 -28.55 14.49 7.61
C GLY A 142 -27.73 13.56 8.52
N VAL A 143 -27.09 12.53 7.97
CA VAL A 143 -26.26 11.61 8.74
C VAL A 143 -24.84 12.15 8.80
N ARG A 144 -24.32 12.33 10.03
CA ARG A 144 -22.91 12.64 10.25
C ARG A 144 -22.07 11.42 9.86
N ARG A 145 -21.39 11.50 8.73
CA ARG A 145 -20.50 10.44 8.23
C ARG A 145 -19.24 10.43 9.08
N ARG A 146 -18.93 9.25 9.62
CA ARG A 146 -17.61 9.03 10.23
C ARG A 146 -16.56 9.04 9.13
N ALA A 147 -15.35 9.46 9.48
CA ALA A 147 -14.20 9.53 8.59
C ALA A 147 -12.93 9.14 9.36
N ASN A 148 -11.92 8.67 8.64
CA ASN A 148 -10.60 8.42 9.20
C ASN A 148 -9.94 9.77 9.53
N SER A 149 -9.31 9.87 10.68
CA SER A 149 -8.51 11.05 11.03
C SER A 149 -7.07 10.86 10.52
N VAL A 150 -6.41 11.94 10.10
CA VAL A 150 -5.04 11.97 9.56
C VAL A 150 -4.25 13.12 10.17
N PRO A 151 -2.93 13.01 10.38
CA PRO A 151 -2.10 14.00 11.07
C PRO A 151 -1.73 15.17 10.13
N LEU A 152 -2.73 15.95 9.74
CA LEU A 152 -2.58 17.14 8.91
C LEU A 152 -3.07 18.40 9.64
N PRO A 153 -2.41 19.56 9.46
CA PRO A 153 -1.18 19.76 8.69
C PRO A 153 0.05 19.12 9.38
N THR A 154 1.11 18.81 8.62
CA THR A 154 2.31 18.14 9.16
C THR A 154 3.06 18.99 10.21
N ASN A 155 2.95 20.32 10.12
CA ASN A 155 3.52 21.26 11.08
C ASN A 155 2.42 22.22 11.58
N PRO A 156 1.57 21.81 12.55
CA PRO A 156 0.53 22.67 13.08
C PRO A 156 1.15 23.81 13.91
N GLY A 157 0.51 24.99 13.89
CA GLY A 157 0.85 26.09 14.79
C GLY A 157 0.36 25.84 16.22
N PRO A 158 0.77 26.68 17.19
CA PRO A 158 0.29 26.57 18.56
C PRO A 158 -1.25 26.71 18.64
N ASN A 159 -1.90 25.72 19.25
CA ASN A 159 -3.36 25.58 19.36
C ASN A 159 -4.11 25.25 18.06
N ASP A 160 -3.41 25.02 16.95
CA ASP A 160 -4.06 24.54 15.73
C ASP A 160 -4.46 23.07 15.88
N GLN A 161 -5.57 22.69 15.27
CA GLN A 161 -5.99 21.30 15.15
C GLN A 161 -4.94 20.49 14.38
N PRO A 162 -4.29 19.49 15.01
CA PRO A 162 -3.15 18.75 14.44
C PRO A 162 -3.60 17.55 13.58
N PHE A 163 -4.90 17.49 13.29
CA PHE A 163 -5.49 16.43 12.48
C PHE A 163 -6.58 16.99 11.56
N ARG A 164 -6.89 16.23 10.51
CA ARG A 164 -8.04 16.43 9.63
C ARG A 164 -8.78 15.10 9.46
N PHE A 165 -9.98 15.16 8.92
CA PHE A 165 -10.74 14.00 8.47
C PHE A 165 -10.55 13.82 6.97
N ILE A 166 -10.28 12.59 6.53
CA ILE A 166 -10.13 12.22 5.12
C ILE A 166 -11.34 11.45 4.63
N GLY A 167 -11.76 11.73 3.40
CA GLY A 167 -12.89 11.08 2.76
C GLY A 167 -14.21 11.83 2.93
N ARG A 168 -15.03 11.87 1.87
CA ARG A 168 -16.45 12.25 1.96
C ARG A 168 -17.32 11.46 1.00
N VAL A 169 -18.63 11.48 1.26
CA VAL A 169 -19.67 10.90 0.42
C VAL A 169 -20.56 12.02 -0.09
N VAL A 170 -20.81 12.06 -1.39
CA VAL A 170 -21.69 13.03 -2.06
C VAL A 170 -22.72 12.27 -2.87
N ASP A 171 -23.95 12.76 -2.91
CA ASP A 171 -24.96 12.21 -3.83
C ASP A 171 -24.53 12.48 -5.27
N TYR A 172 -24.52 11.45 -6.11
CA TYR A 172 -23.94 11.55 -7.44
C TYR A 172 -24.68 12.56 -8.34
N GLU A 173 -25.99 12.74 -8.12
CA GLU A 173 -26.80 13.72 -8.84
C GLU A 173 -26.43 15.18 -8.55
N ASP A 174 -25.88 15.44 -7.35
CA ASP A 174 -25.44 16.76 -6.90
C ASP A 174 -23.93 16.98 -7.11
N TRP A 175 -23.21 15.93 -7.52
CA TRP A 175 -21.76 16.00 -7.70
C TRP A 175 -21.38 16.85 -8.90
N ASN A 176 -20.50 17.84 -8.66
CA ASN A 176 -19.96 18.71 -9.70
C ASN A 176 -18.44 18.87 -9.54
N PRO A 177 -17.63 18.06 -10.27
CA PRO A 177 -16.18 18.10 -10.13
C PRO A 177 -15.58 19.47 -10.49
N GLY A 178 -16.23 20.24 -11.38
CA GLY A 178 -15.73 21.55 -11.79
C GLY A 178 -15.89 22.66 -10.76
N ALA A 179 -16.64 22.43 -9.67
CA ALA A 179 -16.90 23.40 -8.61
C ALA A 179 -16.14 23.08 -7.30
N GLU A 180 -15.35 22.02 -7.29
CA GLU A 180 -14.66 21.53 -6.09
C GLU A 180 -13.40 22.36 -5.80
N PRO A 181 -13.28 22.99 -4.61
CA PRO A 181 -12.10 23.78 -4.27
C PRO A 181 -10.88 22.89 -4.05
N ALA A 182 -9.82 23.10 -4.83
CA ALA A 182 -8.60 22.27 -4.81
C ALA A 182 -7.92 22.23 -3.43
N GLU A 183 -8.08 23.28 -2.61
CA GLU A 183 -7.58 23.37 -1.24
C GLU A 183 -8.16 22.32 -0.28
N ASN A 184 -9.31 21.74 -0.63
CA ASN A 184 -9.97 20.72 0.17
C ASN A 184 -9.50 19.29 -0.16
N TYR A 185 -8.47 19.12 -0.99
CA TYR A 185 -7.96 17.80 -1.36
C TYR A 185 -6.53 17.60 -0.90
N LEU A 186 -6.16 16.34 -0.68
CA LEU A 186 -4.85 15.95 -0.16
C LEU A 186 -3.65 16.59 -0.89
N PRO A 187 -3.66 16.78 -2.24
CA PRO A 187 -2.56 17.47 -2.94
C PRO A 187 -2.30 18.92 -2.52
N ALA A 188 -3.25 19.59 -1.87
CA ALA A 188 -3.03 20.92 -1.30
C ALA A 188 -2.16 20.90 -0.03
N PHE A 189 -2.02 19.73 0.60
CA PHE A 189 -1.23 19.53 1.81
C PHE A 189 0.16 19.01 1.47
N LYS A 190 1.13 19.35 2.31
CA LYS A 190 2.54 18.99 2.12
C LYS A 190 3.01 18.01 3.19
N GLY A 191 3.81 17.04 2.76
CA GLY A 191 4.51 16.13 3.65
C GLY A 191 5.67 16.80 4.39
N SER A 192 6.37 16.02 5.22
CA SER A 192 7.55 16.48 5.96
C SER A 192 8.73 16.85 5.06
N ASP A 193 8.75 16.34 3.83
CA ASP A 193 9.69 16.68 2.75
C ASP A 193 9.28 17.95 1.98
N GLY A 194 8.13 18.54 2.29
CA GLY A 194 7.58 19.71 1.59
C GLY A 194 6.91 19.40 0.26
N ALA A 195 6.84 18.14 -0.16
CA ALA A 195 6.17 17.71 -1.39
C ALA A 195 4.64 17.60 -1.18
N PRO A 196 3.82 17.82 -2.23
CA PRO A 196 2.39 17.54 -2.17
C PRO A 196 2.10 16.10 -1.79
N LEU A 197 1.05 15.89 -1.00
CA LEU A 197 0.60 14.56 -0.60
C LEU A 197 -0.41 14.00 -1.60
N TYR A 198 -0.28 12.71 -1.90
CA TYR A 198 -1.21 11.99 -2.76
C TYR A 198 -1.71 10.72 -2.07
N LEU A 199 -2.91 10.29 -2.42
CA LEU A 199 -3.48 9.08 -1.86
C LEU A 199 -2.76 7.86 -2.45
N THR A 200 -2.27 6.98 -1.58
CA THR A 200 -1.64 5.71 -1.98
C THR A 200 -2.25 4.56 -1.18
N ALA A 201 -1.82 3.31 -1.46
CA ALA A 201 -2.22 2.15 -0.66
C ALA A 201 -1.64 2.17 0.76
N ILE A 202 -0.68 3.05 1.05
CA ILE A 202 -0.05 3.20 2.37
C ILE A 202 -0.62 4.44 3.04
N GLY A 203 -1.19 4.26 4.22
CA GLY A 203 -1.73 5.34 5.04
C GLY A 203 -0.70 5.83 6.05
N PHE A 204 -1.07 6.85 6.81
CA PHE A 204 -0.20 7.47 7.82
C PHE A 204 0.20 6.53 8.97
N VAL A 205 -0.58 5.46 9.20
CA VAL A 205 -0.36 4.46 10.26
C VAL A 205 0.47 3.27 9.77
N GLY A 206 0.55 3.08 8.44
CA GLY A 206 1.36 2.02 7.84
C GLY A 206 0.66 1.23 6.73
N PRO A 207 1.21 0.04 6.40
CA PRO A 207 0.85 -0.71 5.19
C PRO A 207 -0.49 -1.46 5.26
N SER A 208 -1.11 -1.54 6.43
CA SER A 208 -2.44 -2.15 6.60
C SER A 208 -3.58 -1.27 6.06
N PHE A 209 -3.33 0.03 5.85
CA PHE A 209 -4.33 1.04 5.50
C PHE A 209 -5.34 0.58 4.45
N SER A 210 -4.89 0.21 3.24
CA SER A 210 -5.81 -0.16 2.17
C SER A 210 -6.45 -1.55 2.32
N SER A 211 -6.00 -2.35 3.29
CA SER A 211 -6.39 -3.77 3.45
C SER A 211 -7.25 -4.02 4.69
N TYR A 212 -7.22 -3.13 5.67
CA TYR A 212 -7.97 -3.27 6.91
C TYR A 212 -9.09 -2.23 6.94
N TYR A 213 -10.34 -2.71 6.82
CA TYR A 213 -11.51 -1.85 6.62
C TYR A 213 -11.62 -0.68 7.62
N PRO A 214 -11.43 -0.86 8.95
CA PRO A 214 -11.50 0.27 9.88
C PRO A 214 -10.51 1.41 9.58
N GLU A 215 -9.36 1.13 8.98
CA GLU A 215 -8.33 2.13 8.63
C GLU A 215 -8.64 2.89 7.33
N CYS A 216 -9.57 2.40 6.51
CA CYS A 216 -9.87 3.02 5.21
C CYS A 216 -11.36 3.09 4.90
N PHE A 217 -12.26 2.91 5.87
CA PHE A 217 -13.71 2.81 5.61
C PHE A 217 -14.32 4.06 4.94
N SER A 218 -13.66 5.21 5.04
CA SER A 218 -14.05 6.48 4.39
C SER A 218 -13.28 6.78 3.10
N VAL A 219 -12.32 5.92 2.74
CA VAL A 219 -11.38 6.08 1.61
C VAL A 219 -11.58 4.98 0.58
N PHE A 220 -11.43 3.71 0.99
CA PHE A 220 -11.62 2.52 0.15
C PHE A 220 -12.83 1.69 0.61
N GLY A 221 -13.80 2.36 1.22
CA GLY A 221 -15.00 1.74 1.74
C GLY A 221 -16.21 2.66 1.65
N PHE A 222 -17.37 2.08 1.90
CA PHE A 222 -18.65 2.77 1.93
C PHE A 222 -19.57 2.14 2.98
N TRP A 223 -20.42 2.94 3.62
CA TRP A 223 -21.45 2.45 4.53
C TRP A 223 -22.81 2.91 4.03
N ASP A 224 -23.64 1.96 3.62
CA ASP A 224 -25.04 2.22 3.29
C ASP A 224 -25.91 2.04 4.53
N HIS A 225 -26.44 3.16 5.03
CA HIS A 225 -27.36 3.22 6.16
C HIS A 225 -28.84 3.27 5.75
N PHE A 226 -29.16 3.25 4.45
CA PHE A 226 -30.52 3.23 3.89
C PHE A 226 -31.44 4.39 4.30
N LYS A 227 -30.90 5.51 4.81
CA LYS A 227 -31.73 6.63 5.33
C LYS A 227 -32.44 7.40 4.22
N ASP A 228 -32.01 7.22 2.98
CA ASP A 228 -32.69 7.70 1.79
C ASP A 228 -34.02 6.95 1.53
N ILE A 229 -34.22 5.78 2.16
CA ILE A 229 -35.48 5.03 2.16
C ILE A 229 -36.00 4.92 3.60
N PRO A 230 -36.80 5.91 4.07
CA PRO A 230 -37.17 6.02 5.49
C PRO A 230 -37.81 4.76 6.07
N GLU A 231 -38.66 4.06 5.32
CA GLU A 231 -39.33 2.84 5.79
C GLU A 231 -38.35 1.69 6.06
N VAL A 232 -37.34 1.52 5.19
CA VAL A 232 -36.28 0.53 5.35
C VAL A 232 -35.40 0.91 6.54
N ALA A 233 -34.94 2.17 6.59
CA ALA A 233 -34.12 2.65 7.69
C ALA A 233 -34.80 2.53 9.06
N ASP A 234 -36.10 2.83 9.12
CA ASP A 234 -36.89 2.68 10.35
C ASP A 234 -36.94 1.22 10.81
N LYS A 235 -37.18 0.29 9.88
CA LYS A 235 -37.21 -1.15 10.21
C LYS A 235 -35.84 -1.67 10.64
N ILE A 236 -34.74 -1.22 10.01
CA ILE A 236 -33.37 -1.56 10.44
C ILE A 236 -33.13 -1.02 11.85
N THR A 237 -33.40 0.27 12.08
CA THR A 237 -33.14 0.94 13.38
C THR A 237 -33.98 0.35 14.52
N LYS A 238 -35.24 -0.01 14.24
CA LYS A 238 -36.15 -0.63 15.21
C LYS A 238 -35.97 -2.14 15.33
N ASN A 239 -34.99 -2.71 14.64
CA ASN A 239 -34.76 -4.16 14.55
C ASN A 239 -36.06 -4.94 14.26
N SER A 240 -36.81 -4.53 13.24
CA SER A 240 -38.11 -5.10 12.87
C SER A 240 -37.97 -6.09 11.70
N PRO A 241 -38.95 -6.99 11.47
CA PRO A 241 -38.90 -7.91 10.36
C PRO A 241 -38.75 -7.19 9.02
N LEU A 242 -37.72 -7.59 8.26
CA LEU A 242 -37.34 -6.93 7.03
C LEU A 242 -36.69 -7.93 6.08
N LYS A 243 -37.10 -7.86 4.82
CA LYS A 243 -36.52 -8.66 3.75
C LYS A 243 -36.33 -7.79 2.50
N PHE A 244 -35.13 -7.84 1.93
CA PHE A 244 -34.82 -7.24 0.64
C PHE A 244 -33.59 -7.92 0.04
N LYS A 245 -33.38 -7.70 -1.26
CA LYS A 245 -32.11 -8.01 -1.95
C LYS A 245 -31.45 -6.71 -2.33
N VAL A 246 -30.12 -6.65 -2.20
CA VAL A 246 -29.34 -5.49 -2.63
C VAL A 246 -28.06 -5.94 -3.35
N SER A 247 -27.69 -5.26 -4.43
CA SER A 247 -26.40 -5.41 -5.10
C SER A 247 -25.70 -4.06 -5.17
N TYR A 248 -24.37 -4.05 -5.16
CA TYR A 248 -23.60 -2.81 -5.27
C TYR A 248 -22.55 -2.94 -6.35
N GLN A 249 -22.51 -1.94 -7.24
CA GLN A 249 -21.46 -1.75 -8.21
C GLN A 249 -20.55 -0.63 -7.74
N VAL A 250 -19.23 -0.85 -7.82
CA VAL A 250 -18.23 0.16 -7.48
C VAL A 250 -17.33 0.37 -8.68
N THR A 251 -17.26 1.61 -9.17
CA THR A 251 -16.40 2.01 -10.28
C THR A 251 -15.53 3.19 -9.84
N GLY A 252 -14.21 3.10 -9.98
CA GLY A 252 -13.31 4.15 -9.51
C GLY A 252 -12.15 4.46 -10.46
N TRP A 253 -11.64 5.67 -10.33
CA TRP A 253 -10.58 6.22 -11.17
C TRP A 253 -9.67 7.17 -10.38
N ILE A 254 -8.52 7.47 -10.96
CA ILE A 254 -7.66 8.57 -10.53
C ILE A 254 -8.16 9.83 -11.20
N ASP A 255 -8.52 10.85 -10.41
CA ASP A 255 -9.09 12.10 -10.91
C ASP A 255 -8.09 12.85 -11.80
N ASP A 256 -6.87 13.03 -11.31
CA ASP A 256 -5.75 13.59 -12.08
C ASP A 256 -5.27 12.60 -13.14
N ALA A 257 -5.63 12.87 -14.39
CA ALA A 257 -5.24 12.07 -15.55
C ALA A 257 -3.71 11.95 -15.71
N SER A 258 -2.94 12.93 -15.26
CA SER A 258 -1.48 12.92 -15.40
C SER A 258 -0.80 11.98 -14.41
N ALA A 259 -1.49 11.61 -13.34
CA ALA A 259 -1.05 10.64 -12.35
C ALA A 259 -1.43 9.19 -12.70
N ASP A 260 -2.17 8.97 -13.79
CA ASP A 260 -2.59 7.63 -14.19
C ASP A 260 -1.39 6.80 -14.68
N PRO A 261 -1.23 5.54 -14.22
CA PRO A 261 -0.09 4.71 -14.58
C PRO A 261 0.01 4.36 -16.06
N LEU A 262 -1.10 4.45 -16.79
CA LEU A 262 -1.15 4.13 -18.22
C LEU A 262 -0.78 5.34 -19.12
N GLY A 263 -0.72 6.55 -18.57
CA GLY A 263 -0.34 7.76 -19.31
C GLY A 263 0.96 7.64 -20.14
N PRO A 264 2.08 7.14 -19.59
CA PRO A 264 3.33 7.00 -20.33
C PRO A 264 3.41 5.75 -21.23
N LEU A 265 2.42 4.84 -21.19
CA LEU A 265 2.54 3.50 -21.77
C LEU A 265 2.78 3.51 -23.28
N ALA A 266 2.05 4.34 -24.03
CA ALA A 266 2.22 4.45 -25.48
C ALA A 266 3.67 4.80 -25.87
N ARG A 267 4.27 5.75 -25.15
CA ARG A 267 5.67 6.16 -25.37
C ARG A 267 6.64 5.03 -25.01
N MET A 268 6.42 4.36 -23.88
CA MET A 268 7.28 3.25 -23.45
C MET A 268 7.30 2.10 -24.45
N VAL A 269 6.13 1.75 -25.00
CA VAL A 269 6.01 0.73 -26.06
C VAL A 269 6.72 1.18 -27.33
N THR A 270 6.50 2.43 -27.75
CA THR A 270 7.15 3.04 -28.93
C THR A 270 8.67 2.98 -28.81
N ASP A 271 9.23 3.50 -27.72
CA ASP A 271 10.67 3.57 -27.49
C ASP A 271 11.31 2.17 -27.47
N ARG A 272 10.64 1.20 -26.83
CA ARG A 272 11.12 -0.19 -26.76
C ARG A 272 11.00 -0.92 -28.10
N TYR A 273 9.92 -0.72 -28.84
CA TYR A 273 9.72 -1.33 -30.16
C TYR A 273 10.69 -0.75 -31.19
N ASP A 274 10.82 0.57 -31.28
CA ASP A 274 11.71 1.21 -32.24
C ASP A 274 13.18 0.92 -31.95
N LYS A 275 13.54 0.72 -30.68
CA LYS A 275 14.85 0.19 -30.30
C LYS A 275 15.02 -1.25 -30.81
N HIS A 276 14.06 -2.14 -30.53
CA HIS A 276 14.09 -3.52 -31.01
C HIS A 276 14.21 -3.62 -32.54
N VAL A 277 13.52 -2.75 -33.28
CA VAL A 277 13.64 -2.64 -34.74
C VAL A 277 15.05 -2.25 -35.16
N ARG A 278 15.63 -1.20 -34.56
CA ARG A 278 17.00 -0.75 -34.86
C ARG A 278 18.04 -1.82 -34.55
N ASP A 279 17.94 -2.46 -33.39
CA ASP A 279 18.84 -3.52 -32.96
C ASP A 279 18.75 -4.71 -33.95
N SER A 280 17.54 -5.14 -34.31
CA SER A 280 17.31 -6.23 -35.28
C SER A 280 17.91 -5.92 -36.66
N ILE A 281 17.72 -4.69 -37.15
CA ILE A 281 18.30 -4.24 -38.42
C ILE A 281 19.83 -4.24 -38.36
N SER A 282 20.41 -3.79 -37.24
CA SER A 282 21.87 -3.74 -37.06
C SER A 282 22.51 -5.13 -37.01
N GLU A 283 21.80 -6.12 -36.47
CA GLU A 283 22.23 -7.51 -36.35
C GLU A 283 21.91 -8.35 -37.61
N GLY A 284 21.21 -7.78 -38.58
CA GLY A 284 20.81 -8.49 -39.81
C GLY A 284 19.75 -9.58 -39.59
N VAL A 285 18.98 -9.49 -38.50
CA VAL A 285 17.93 -10.45 -38.14
C VAL A 285 16.53 -9.88 -38.39
N ALA A 286 15.54 -10.77 -38.53
CA ALA A 286 14.16 -10.35 -38.70
C ALA A 286 13.59 -9.76 -37.39
N VAL A 287 12.78 -8.70 -37.51
CA VAL A 287 12.04 -8.12 -36.38
C VAL A 287 11.03 -9.17 -35.90
N LYS A 288 11.34 -9.79 -34.76
CA LYS A 288 10.58 -10.95 -34.26
C LYS A 288 9.29 -10.59 -33.52
N TRP A 289 9.31 -9.51 -32.73
CA TRP A 289 8.19 -9.12 -31.87
C TRP A 289 7.40 -7.99 -32.51
N SER A 290 6.08 -8.03 -32.36
CA SER A 290 5.15 -6.97 -32.74
C SER A 290 5.00 -5.92 -31.63
N PRO A 291 4.47 -4.72 -31.95
CA PRO A 291 4.15 -3.72 -30.93
C PRO A 291 3.17 -4.23 -29.86
N ALA A 292 2.17 -5.04 -30.26
CA ALA A 292 1.19 -5.64 -29.34
C ALA A 292 1.83 -6.65 -28.37
N GLU A 293 2.79 -7.47 -28.83
CA GLU A 293 3.54 -8.39 -27.96
C GLU A 293 4.49 -7.65 -27.01
N ILE A 294 5.11 -6.55 -27.46
CA ILE A 294 5.91 -5.69 -26.57
C ILE A 294 5.02 -5.03 -25.52
N PHE A 295 3.84 -4.56 -25.91
CA PHE A 295 2.82 -4.03 -25.00
C PHE A 295 2.45 -5.07 -23.93
N ASP A 296 2.04 -6.28 -24.32
CA ASP A 296 1.67 -7.33 -23.37
C ASP A 296 2.83 -7.71 -22.43
N SER A 297 4.06 -7.82 -22.97
CA SER A 297 5.25 -8.07 -22.16
C SER A 297 5.50 -6.97 -21.12
N LEU A 298 5.38 -5.71 -21.52
CA LEU A 298 5.53 -4.56 -20.61
C LEU A 298 4.44 -4.58 -19.53
N THR A 299 3.18 -4.77 -19.91
CA THR A 299 2.08 -4.69 -18.94
C THR A 299 2.07 -5.83 -17.94
N ARG A 300 2.43 -7.05 -18.36
CA ARG A 300 2.57 -8.21 -17.46
C ARG A 300 3.70 -8.04 -16.46
N THR A 301 4.81 -7.43 -16.88
CA THR A 301 5.99 -7.26 -16.03
C THR A 301 5.86 -6.06 -15.09
N GLN A 302 5.30 -4.95 -15.57
CA GLN A 302 5.22 -3.70 -14.82
C GLN A 302 3.93 -3.59 -13.99
N PHE A 303 2.78 -3.97 -14.55
CA PHE A 303 1.47 -3.81 -13.91
C PHE A 303 0.87 -5.12 -13.41
N HIS A 304 1.37 -6.27 -13.89
CA HIS A 304 0.73 -7.59 -13.71
C HIS A 304 -0.67 -7.66 -14.32
N TRP A 305 -0.85 -6.96 -15.43
CA TRP A 305 -2.10 -6.92 -16.18
C TRP A 305 -1.93 -7.66 -17.50
N ASN A 306 -2.80 -8.62 -17.75
CA ASN A 306 -2.92 -9.31 -19.02
C ASN A 306 -3.98 -8.59 -19.85
N PHE A 307 -3.59 -8.13 -21.04
CA PHE A 307 -4.50 -7.57 -22.03
C PHE A 307 -4.61 -8.54 -23.21
N SER A 308 -5.71 -8.48 -23.95
CA SER A 308 -5.82 -9.17 -25.23
C SER A 308 -4.94 -8.46 -26.27
N PRO A 309 -3.92 -9.13 -26.88
CA PRO A 309 -3.10 -8.51 -27.92
C PRO A 309 -3.90 -8.08 -29.14
N ASP A 310 -5.01 -8.77 -29.44
CA ASP A 310 -5.89 -8.48 -30.57
C ASP A 310 -6.62 -7.14 -30.42
N SER A 311 -6.73 -6.65 -29.18
CA SER A 311 -7.39 -5.39 -28.85
C SER A 311 -6.44 -4.18 -28.97
N ILE A 312 -5.16 -4.41 -29.30
CA ILE A 312 -4.12 -3.38 -29.42
C ILE A 312 -3.82 -3.11 -30.90
N GLY A 313 -4.47 -2.08 -31.47
CA GLY A 313 -4.27 -1.66 -32.84
C GLY A 313 -2.95 -0.89 -33.05
N TYR A 314 -2.25 -1.14 -34.16
CA TYR A 314 -1.04 -0.39 -34.52
C TYR A 314 -0.83 -0.30 -36.03
N THR A 315 -0.04 0.69 -36.45
CA THR A 315 0.48 0.78 -37.83
C THR A 315 1.98 1.07 -37.82
N LEU A 316 2.68 0.63 -38.86
CA LEU A 316 4.13 0.77 -38.99
C LEU A 316 4.50 1.72 -40.14
N ASN A 317 5.63 2.40 -39.99
CA ASN A 317 6.29 3.14 -41.05
C ASN A 317 6.99 2.19 -42.03
N ASN A 318 7.45 2.74 -43.17
CA ASN A 318 8.17 1.96 -44.17
C ASN A 318 9.50 1.38 -43.65
N ASP A 319 10.12 2.04 -42.67
CA ASP A 319 11.32 1.56 -41.97
C ASP A 319 11.00 0.56 -40.84
N LYS A 320 9.74 0.12 -40.74
CA LYS A 320 9.19 -0.79 -39.73
C LYS A 320 9.12 -0.21 -38.31
N THR A 321 9.46 1.06 -38.09
CA THR A 321 9.22 1.74 -36.81
C THR A 321 7.74 2.00 -36.60
N LEU A 322 7.35 2.26 -35.35
CA LEU A 322 5.96 2.47 -35.00
C LEU A 322 5.45 3.82 -35.55
N LYS A 323 4.27 3.80 -36.20
CA LYS A 323 3.61 5.01 -36.70
C LYS A 323 2.44 5.43 -35.83
N THR A 324 1.55 4.48 -35.52
CA THR A 324 0.41 4.68 -34.62
C THR A 324 0.27 3.49 -33.71
N LEU A 325 -0.24 3.72 -32.51
CA LEU A 325 -0.52 2.70 -31.51
C LEU A 325 -1.75 3.14 -30.73
N ASP A 326 -2.74 2.26 -30.63
CA ASP A 326 -3.89 2.42 -29.73
C ASP A 326 -3.60 1.66 -28.44
N THR A 327 -3.38 2.39 -27.35
CA THR A 327 -3.22 1.82 -26.00
C THR A 327 -4.24 2.42 -25.07
N PRO A 328 -4.62 1.72 -23.99
CA PRO A 328 -5.37 2.36 -22.92
C PRO A 328 -4.53 3.49 -22.29
N SER A 329 -5.16 4.63 -22.05
CA SER A 329 -4.51 5.83 -21.47
C SER A 329 -4.95 6.16 -20.04
N ARG A 330 -6.05 5.56 -19.58
CA ARG A 330 -6.60 5.74 -18.24
C ARG A 330 -7.04 4.40 -17.66
N THR A 331 -7.03 4.33 -16.34
CA THR A 331 -7.41 3.17 -15.55
C THR A 331 -8.78 3.38 -14.91
N LEU A 332 -9.73 2.49 -15.19
CA LEU A 332 -11.03 2.40 -14.54
C LEU A 332 -11.11 1.09 -13.77
N CYS A 333 -11.16 1.15 -12.45
CA CYS A 333 -11.37 -0.02 -11.60
C CYS A 333 -12.86 -0.28 -11.48
N ALA A 334 -13.34 -1.49 -11.80
CA ALA A 334 -14.75 -1.82 -11.73
C ALA A 334 -15.00 -3.18 -11.07
N GLY A 335 -15.97 -3.22 -10.16
CA GLY A 335 -16.38 -4.44 -9.48
C GLY A 335 -17.84 -4.41 -9.10
N LEU A 336 -18.36 -5.59 -8.75
CA LEU A 336 -19.73 -5.79 -8.35
C LEU A 336 -19.81 -6.79 -7.20
N VAL A 337 -20.72 -6.54 -6.25
CA VAL A 337 -21.19 -7.53 -5.27
C VAL A 337 -22.69 -7.75 -5.49
N GLU A 338 -23.08 -9.00 -5.68
CA GLU A 338 -24.41 -9.38 -6.15
C GLU A 338 -25.28 -9.95 -5.03
N GLU A 339 -26.58 -9.66 -5.10
CA GLU A 339 -27.66 -10.30 -4.35
C GLU A 339 -27.39 -10.52 -2.86
N ILE A 340 -26.89 -9.50 -2.17
CA ILE A 340 -26.84 -9.47 -0.71
C ILE A 340 -28.29 -9.51 -0.20
N VAL A 341 -28.68 -10.63 0.40
CA VAL A 341 -30.02 -10.82 0.94
C VAL A 341 -30.06 -10.28 2.37
N TRP A 342 -30.83 -9.25 2.65
CA TRP A 342 -31.21 -8.93 4.02
C TRP A 342 -32.45 -9.73 4.37
N LYS A 343 -32.40 -10.54 5.43
CA LYS A 343 -33.54 -11.34 5.89
C LYS A 343 -33.50 -11.50 7.41
N LEU A 344 -34.33 -10.74 8.10
CA LEU A 344 -34.55 -10.84 9.54
C LEU A 344 -36.02 -11.24 9.78
N ASP A 345 -36.32 -12.53 9.86
CA ASP A 345 -37.68 -13.01 10.15
C ASP A 345 -37.98 -12.97 11.67
N SER A 346 -36.96 -13.21 12.50
CA SER A 346 -37.04 -13.24 13.96
C SER A 346 -35.97 -12.32 14.55
N PRO A 347 -36.17 -11.00 14.47
CA PRO A 347 -35.11 -10.03 14.71
C PRO A 347 -34.60 -10.03 16.16
N GLU A 348 -35.38 -10.50 17.14
CA GLU A 348 -34.95 -10.65 18.54
C GLU A 348 -33.75 -11.61 18.69
N THR A 349 -33.66 -12.64 17.84
CA THR A 349 -32.68 -13.74 17.96
C THR A 349 -31.78 -13.89 16.74
N SER A 350 -31.98 -13.08 15.71
CA SER A 350 -31.21 -13.15 14.47
C SER A 350 -30.02 -12.19 14.51
N TYR A 351 -28.86 -12.70 14.09
CA TYR A 351 -27.59 -11.99 14.00
C TYR A 351 -26.92 -12.37 12.69
N PHE A 352 -26.38 -11.40 11.94
CA PHE A 352 -25.61 -11.71 10.73
C PHE A 352 -24.16 -12.05 11.05
N LEU A 353 -23.63 -11.53 12.16
CA LEU A 353 -22.21 -11.63 12.51
C LEU A 353 -21.91 -12.66 13.59
N ASN A 354 -22.95 -13.24 14.22
CA ASN A 354 -22.73 -14.25 15.23
C ASN A 354 -22.12 -15.51 14.61
N ASN A 355 -21.08 -16.03 15.26
CA ASN A 355 -20.48 -17.29 14.88
C ASN A 355 -21.50 -18.44 15.08
N PRO A 356 -21.90 -19.16 14.02
CA PRO A 356 -22.88 -20.24 14.13
C PRO A 356 -22.37 -21.47 14.91
N GLU A 357 -21.05 -21.61 15.09
CA GLU A 357 -20.45 -22.70 15.86
C GLU A 357 -20.49 -22.45 17.36
N GLU A 358 -20.53 -21.18 17.78
CA GLU A 358 -20.58 -20.80 19.19
C GLU A 358 -22.04 -20.74 19.67
N LYS A 359 -22.50 -21.86 20.23
CA LYS A 359 -23.91 -22.03 20.64
C LYS A 359 -24.21 -21.56 22.06
N GLN A 360 -23.19 -21.32 22.88
CA GLN A 360 -23.35 -21.04 24.31
C GLN A 360 -23.25 -19.54 24.62
N GLU A 361 -22.49 -18.78 23.84
CA GLU A 361 -22.30 -17.35 24.02
C GLU A 361 -22.41 -16.60 22.70
N LEU A 362 -23.01 -15.41 22.73
CA LEU A 362 -23.03 -14.53 21.57
C LEU A 362 -21.61 -14.01 21.31
N SER A 363 -21.02 -14.42 20.18
CA SER A 363 -19.70 -13.96 19.76
C SER A 363 -19.51 -13.98 18.25
N ALA A 364 -18.81 -12.98 17.71
CA ALA A 364 -18.33 -12.94 16.33
C ALA A 364 -16.91 -13.54 16.17
N ILE A 365 -16.29 -13.97 17.27
CA ILE A 365 -14.94 -14.53 17.25
C ILE A 365 -14.99 -15.99 16.78
N TRP A 366 -14.15 -16.31 15.81
CA TRP A 366 -13.90 -17.67 15.36
C TRP A 366 -12.70 -18.23 16.14
N ARG A 367 -12.82 -19.47 16.62
CA ARG A 367 -11.75 -20.16 17.35
C ARG A 367 -11.34 -21.39 16.57
N ASP A 368 -10.05 -21.51 16.32
CA ASP A 368 -9.44 -22.66 15.67
C ASP A 368 -8.14 -23.04 16.34
N THR A 369 -7.68 -24.26 16.10
CA THR A 369 -6.32 -24.67 16.46
C THR A 369 -5.39 -24.34 15.29
N VAL A 370 -4.38 -23.54 15.55
CA VAL A 370 -3.35 -23.19 14.58
C VAL A 370 -2.02 -23.80 14.99
N LYS A 371 -1.20 -24.17 14.02
CA LYS A 371 0.20 -24.52 14.23
C LYS A 371 1.07 -23.28 14.02
N LEU A 372 2.11 -23.19 14.83
CA LEU A 372 3.03 -22.06 14.84
C LEU A 372 4.46 -22.59 14.79
N ALA A 373 5.24 -22.05 13.88
CA ALA A 373 6.68 -22.27 13.82
C ALA A 373 7.41 -20.93 13.81
N VAL A 374 8.55 -20.89 14.47
CA VAL A 374 9.37 -19.68 14.60
C VAL A 374 10.80 -20.03 14.18
N GLY A 375 11.39 -19.20 13.33
CA GLY A 375 12.78 -19.34 12.89
C GLY A 375 13.42 -17.98 12.66
N ASN A 376 14.75 -17.90 12.54
CA ASN A 376 15.42 -16.61 12.27
C ASN A 376 15.17 -16.13 10.83
N THR A 377 14.78 -17.06 9.94
CA THR A 377 14.44 -16.83 8.55
C THR A 377 13.15 -17.55 8.17
N THR A 378 12.55 -17.17 7.04
CA THR A 378 11.39 -17.88 6.47
C THR A 378 11.70 -19.34 6.17
N THR A 379 12.95 -19.65 5.78
CA THR A 379 13.38 -21.01 5.51
C THR A 379 13.37 -21.87 6.76
N GLU A 380 13.97 -21.40 7.86
CA GLU A 380 13.94 -22.09 9.15
C GLU A 380 12.50 -22.27 9.65
N ALA A 381 11.69 -21.22 9.63
CA ALA A 381 10.32 -21.28 10.15
C ALA A 381 9.42 -22.26 9.38
N ILE A 382 9.52 -22.32 8.04
CA ILE A 382 8.77 -23.30 7.23
C ILE A 382 9.31 -24.73 7.43
N SER A 383 10.64 -24.90 7.49
CA SER A 383 11.23 -26.21 7.73
C SER A 383 10.81 -26.78 9.08
N ALA A 384 10.81 -25.96 10.13
CA ALA A 384 10.33 -26.33 11.47
C ALA A 384 8.86 -26.77 11.46
N LEU A 385 7.99 -26.07 10.72
CA LEU A 385 6.58 -26.44 10.57
C LEU A 385 6.42 -27.78 9.84
N LEU A 386 7.07 -27.94 8.68
CA LEU A 386 6.95 -29.13 7.84
C LEU A 386 7.54 -30.38 8.50
N LYS A 387 8.55 -30.23 9.37
CA LYS A 387 9.14 -31.37 10.10
C LYS A 387 8.10 -32.08 10.96
N GLU A 388 7.20 -31.34 11.60
CA GLU A 388 6.13 -31.92 12.43
C GLU A 388 5.13 -32.70 11.57
N ASP A 389 4.76 -32.16 10.39
CA ASP A 389 3.84 -32.82 9.47
C ASP A 389 4.38 -34.10 8.85
N LEU A 390 5.67 -34.11 8.52
CA LEU A 390 6.38 -35.27 7.98
C LEU A 390 6.72 -36.32 9.05
N GLY A 391 6.62 -35.94 10.33
CA GLY A 391 7.15 -36.64 11.49
C GLY A 391 6.27 -37.72 12.13
N ASN A 392 5.11 -38.05 11.55
CA ASN A 392 4.17 -38.98 12.17
C ASN A 392 4.78 -40.39 12.34
N GLY A 393 5.13 -40.73 13.58
CA GLY A 393 5.77 -42.01 13.94
C GLY A 393 7.31 -42.02 13.84
N SER A 394 7.92 -40.85 13.60
CA SER A 394 9.37 -40.66 13.49
C SER A 394 10.05 -40.41 14.84
N THR A 395 11.34 -40.72 14.94
CA THR A 395 12.15 -40.37 16.12
C THR A 395 12.56 -38.89 16.08
N GLN A 396 12.99 -38.31 17.20
CA GLN A 396 13.50 -36.93 17.22
C GLN A 396 14.67 -36.73 16.24
N GLU A 397 15.52 -37.75 16.07
CA GLU A 397 16.65 -37.72 15.14
C GLU A 397 16.18 -37.62 13.67
N ASP A 398 15.11 -38.35 13.31
CA ASP A 398 14.52 -38.26 11.98
C ASP A 398 13.92 -36.87 11.71
N LEU A 399 13.28 -36.26 12.72
CA LEU A 399 12.70 -34.92 12.61
C LEU A 399 13.77 -33.87 12.37
N ASP A 400 14.86 -33.91 13.14
CA ASP A 400 15.97 -32.97 13.00
C ASP A 400 16.65 -33.13 11.63
N ASN A 401 16.75 -34.36 11.12
CA ASN A 401 17.23 -34.61 9.75
C ASN A 401 16.29 -34.04 8.68
N TYR A 402 14.97 -34.12 8.85
CA TYR A 402 14.02 -33.52 7.90
C TYR A 402 14.14 -32.00 7.84
N GLU A 403 14.27 -31.35 8.99
CA GLU A 403 14.46 -29.90 9.07
C GLU A 403 15.73 -29.46 8.31
N VAL A 404 16.87 -30.12 8.58
CA VAL A 404 18.14 -29.87 7.90
C VAL A 404 18.04 -30.08 6.38
N LEU A 405 17.37 -31.13 5.93
CA LEU A 405 17.19 -31.41 4.49
C LEU A 405 16.29 -30.39 3.80
N LEU A 406 15.21 -29.95 4.47
CA LEU A 406 14.30 -28.93 3.96
C LEU A 406 14.98 -27.56 3.87
N GLU A 407 15.80 -27.19 4.86
CA GLU A 407 16.60 -25.98 4.83
C GLU A 407 17.62 -26.01 3.68
N ALA A 408 18.35 -27.12 3.53
CA ALA A 408 19.31 -27.30 2.45
C ALA A 408 18.62 -27.23 1.07
N LEU A 409 17.44 -27.82 0.93
CA LEU A 409 16.64 -27.75 -0.30
C LEU A 409 16.22 -26.31 -0.62
N GLN A 410 15.63 -25.60 0.36
CA GLN A 410 15.17 -24.22 0.17
C GLN A 410 16.30 -23.24 -0.12
N LEU A 411 17.50 -23.51 0.39
CA LEU A 411 18.70 -22.71 0.10
C LEU A 411 19.41 -23.13 -1.20
N GLY A 412 18.93 -24.17 -1.88
CA GLY A 412 19.56 -24.70 -3.11
C GLY A 412 20.90 -25.40 -2.86
N LEU A 413 21.16 -25.82 -1.62
CA LEU A 413 22.39 -26.48 -1.18
C LEU A 413 22.29 -28.01 -1.23
N LEU A 414 21.12 -28.57 -1.53
CA LEU A 414 20.88 -30.02 -1.60
C LEU A 414 21.82 -30.76 -2.58
N PRO A 415 22.08 -30.28 -3.81
CA PRO A 415 22.98 -30.97 -4.75
C PRO A 415 24.43 -31.06 -4.24
N ASP A 416 24.82 -30.13 -3.36
CA ASP A 416 26.16 -30.07 -2.83
C ASP A 416 26.35 -31.07 -1.69
N LEU A 417 25.30 -31.41 -0.91
CA LEU A 417 25.40 -32.24 0.31
C LEU A 417 26.12 -33.58 0.13
N GLU A 418 26.04 -34.22 -1.04
CA GLU A 418 26.70 -35.51 -1.31
C GLU A 418 28.16 -35.40 -1.79
N GLN A 419 28.58 -34.26 -2.37
CA GLN A 419 29.84 -34.18 -3.14
C GLN A 419 31.06 -33.65 -2.35
N GLN A 420 30.87 -32.91 -1.25
CA GLN A 420 31.96 -32.42 -0.42
C GLN A 420 31.58 -32.61 1.06
N GLY A 421 32.34 -33.42 1.81
CA GLY A 421 32.04 -33.81 3.19
C GLY A 421 31.93 -32.71 4.26
N ASN A 422 31.93 -31.43 3.88
CA ASN A 422 31.84 -30.26 4.76
C ASN A 422 30.56 -29.41 4.53
N ASN A 423 29.59 -29.89 3.75
CA ASN A 423 28.46 -29.04 3.34
C ASN A 423 27.38 -28.81 4.41
N LEU A 424 27.33 -29.63 5.47
CA LEU A 424 26.52 -29.31 6.66
C LEU A 424 27.07 -28.08 7.40
N ILE A 425 28.40 -27.92 7.48
CA ILE A 425 29.03 -26.72 8.04
C ILE A 425 28.68 -25.50 7.18
N ARG A 426 28.70 -25.62 5.86
CA ARG A 426 28.31 -24.54 4.95
C ARG A 426 26.83 -24.16 5.08
N LEU A 427 25.95 -25.14 5.31
CA LEU A 427 24.54 -24.89 5.61
C LEU A 427 24.39 -24.12 6.92
N GLU A 428 25.01 -24.59 8.01
CA GLU A 428 25.01 -23.92 9.30
C GLU A 428 25.57 -22.48 9.21
N GLU A 429 26.69 -22.28 8.51
CA GLU A 429 27.27 -20.95 8.27
C GLU A 429 26.31 -20.05 7.49
N THR A 430 25.61 -20.60 6.50
CA THR A 430 24.64 -19.84 5.68
C THR A 430 23.42 -19.44 6.49
N LEU A 431 22.86 -20.36 7.28
CA LEU A 431 21.72 -20.09 8.16
C LEU A 431 22.12 -19.07 9.24
N HIS A 432 23.25 -19.29 9.91
CA HIS A 432 23.78 -18.37 10.90
C HIS A 432 24.02 -16.99 10.29
N ALA A 433 24.63 -16.88 9.11
CA ALA A 433 24.82 -15.59 8.44
C ALA A 433 23.50 -14.89 8.08
N LYS A 434 22.45 -15.65 7.73
CA LYS A 434 21.12 -15.10 7.42
C LYS A 434 20.31 -14.71 8.66
N ALA A 435 20.65 -15.21 9.84
CA ALA A 435 20.08 -14.79 11.12
C ALA A 435 20.53 -13.37 11.54
N PHE A 436 21.41 -12.72 10.77
CA PHE A 436 21.85 -11.35 11.03
C PHE A 436 21.63 -10.44 9.83
N ALA A 437 21.02 -9.29 10.07
CA ALA A 437 20.93 -8.20 9.11
C ALA A 437 22.21 -7.34 9.16
N LYS A 438 22.65 -6.90 7.97
CA LYS A 438 23.75 -5.93 7.86
C LYS A 438 23.27 -4.55 8.27
N VAL A 439 24.02 -3.91 9.14
CA VAL A 439 23.89 -2.49 9.48
C VAL A 439 25.07 -1.74 8.88
N SER A 440 24.81 -0.66 8.15
CA SER A 440 25.85 0.09 7.45
C SER A 440 26.97 0.54 8.41
N GLY A 441 28.22 0.23 8.04
CA GLY A 441 29.41 0.65 8.77
C GLY A 441 29.90 2.06 8.42
N GLY A 442 29.21 2.76 7.51
CA GLY A 442 29.68 4.00 6.91
C GLY A 442 30.51 3.75 5.65
N HIS A 443 31.54 4.57 5.43
CA HIS A 443 32.37 4.50 4.22
C HIS A 443 33.83 4.27 4.56
N SER A 444 34.55 3.66 3.62
CA SER A 444 36.01 3.55 3.64
C SER A 444 36.53 3.99 2.28
N TRP A 445 37.60 4.76 2.28
CA TRP A 445 38.27 5.24 1.09
C TRP A 445 39.38 4.26 0.70
N THR A 446 39.49 3.99 -0.60
CA THR A 446 40.58 3.21 -1.20
C THR A 446 41.24 4.01 -2.32
N VAL A 447 42.48 3.66 -2.64
CA VAL A 447 43.21 4.22 -3.77
C VAL A 447 43.59 3.06 -4.67
N GLU A 448 43.03 3.04 -5.87
CA GLU A 448 43.12 1.91 -6.81
C GLU A 448 43.67 2.39 -8.15
N GLN A 449 44.28 1.49 -8.92
CA GLN A 449 44.68 1.81 -10.29
C GLN A 449 43.48 1.80 -11.22
N LYS A 450 43.39 2.78 -12.11
CA LYS A 450 42.38 2.83 -13.16
C LYS A 450 42.49 1.58 -14.04
N GLN A 451 41.39 0.87 -14.24
CA GLN A 451 41.38 -0.28 -15.14
C GLN A 451 41.68 0.18 -16.58
N ALA A 452 42.75 -0.36 -17.17
CA ALA A 452 43.00 -0.20 -18.60
C ALA A 452 41.93 -0.97 -19.39
N SER A 453 41.32 -0.31 -20.37
CA SER A 453 40.20 -0.81 -21.19
C SER A 453 40.43 -2.11 -21.99
N ASP A 454 41.55 -2.82 -21.84
CA ASP A 454 41.89 -3.90 -22.78
C ASP A 454 42.70 -5.12 -22.24
N SER A 455 42.81 -5.34 -20.93
CA SER A 455 43.57 -6.49 -20.41
C SER A 455 42.73 -7.56 -19.73
N LYS A 456 42.30 -8.58 -20.49
CA LYS A 456 41.73 -9.86 -19.99
C LYS A 456 42.76 -10.79 -19.30
N LYS A 457 43.76 -10.24 -18.59
CA LYS A 457 44.69 -11.03 -17.77
C LYS A 457 44.80 -10.41 -16.38
N PRO A 458 44.57 -11.19 -15.30
CA PRO A 458 44.83 -10.69 -13.95
C PRO A 458 46.33 -10.41 -13.81
N ARG A 459 46.69 -9.18 -13.43
CA ARG A 459 48.07 -8.85 -13.03
C ARG A 459 48.39 -9.61 -11.74
N LYS A 460 49.55 -10.27 -11.69
CA LYS A 460 49.96 -11.16 -10.59
C LYS A 460 50.45 -10.42 -9.34
N GLU A 461 50.73 -9.12 -9.42
CA GLU A 461 51.26 -8.32 -8.30
C GLU A 461 50.66 -6.91 -8.36
N GLU A 462 50.03 -6.48 -7.26
CA GLU A 462 49.60 -5.10 -7.06
C GLU A 462 50.85 -4.23 -6.79
N PRO A 463 51.11 -3.18 -7.59
CA PRO A 463 52.22 -2.29 -7.32
C PRO A 463 52.02 -1.59 -5.98
N PRO A 464 53.07 -1.49 -5.13
CA PRO A 464 52.94 -0.91 -3.79
C PRO A 464 52.56 0.57 -3.89
N LEU A 465 51.54 0.96 -3.13
CA LEU A 465 51.12 2.36 -2.99
C LEU A 465 52.29 3.19 -2.41
N PRO A 466 52.64 4.36 -2.97
CA PRO A 466 53.64 5.24 -2.38
C PRO A 466 53.33 5.53 -0.91
N THR A 467 54.35 5.49 -0.04
CA THR A 467 54.19 5.59 1.41
C THR A 467 53.45 6.85 1.85
N GLU A 468 53.70 7.98 1.19
CA GLU A 468 53.05 9.27 1.46
C GLU A 468 51.54 9.23 1.15
N ILE A 469 51.14 8.59 0.06
CA ILE A 469 49.73 8.41 -0.30
C ILE A 469 49.05 7.42 0.67
N ALA A 470 49.76 6.36 1.06
CA ALA A 470 49.27 5.38 2.04
C ALA A 470 49.01 6.00 3.42
N GLU A 471 49.90 6.87 3.88
CA GLU A 471 49.75 7.60 5.14
C GLU A 471 48.52 8.53 5.10
N GLN A 472 48.34 9.25 4.00
CA GLN A 472 47.25 10.21 3.83
C GLN A 472 45.90 9.52 3.64
N LEU A 473 45.88 8.37 2.97
CA LEU A 473 44.72 7.48 2.94
C LEU A 473 44.35 6.94 4.33
N SER A 474 45.35 6.57 5.14
CA SER A 474 45.13 6.12 6.53
C SER A 474 44.52 7.24 7.39
N HIS A 475 45.03 8.47 7.23
CA HIS A 475 44.48 9.65 7.88
C HIS A 475 43.04 9.94 7.47
N LEU A 476 42.73 9.90 6.17
CA LEU A 476 41.37 10.06 5.66
C LEU A 476 40.43 9.00 6.23
N ASN A 477 40.82 7.72 6.21
CA ASN A 477 40.01 6.63 6.73
C ASN A 477 39.81 6.71 8.25
N THR A 478 40.80 7.21 8.99
CA THR A 478 40.68 7.47 10.43
C THR A 478 39.64 8.56 10.70
N ALA A 479 39.70 9.67 9.96
CA ALA A 479 38.70 10.74 10.08
C ALA A 479 37.31 10.27 9.66
N GLN A 480 37.19 9.52 8.57
CA GLN A 480 35.93 8.96 8.07
C GLN A 480 35.30 8.07 9.14
N LYS A 481 36.08 7.17 9.75
CA LYS A 481 35.62 6.31 10.85
C LYS A 481 35.15 7.13 12.06
N SER A 482 35.87 8.18 12.44
CA SER A 482 35.45 9.06 13.54
C SER A 482 34.14 9.79 13.23
N TYR A 483 33.96 10.27 12.00
CA TYR A 483 32.71 10.89 11.55
C TYR A 483 31.54 9.89 11.58
N ASP A 484 31.71 8.70 11.03
CA ASP A 484 30.66 7.66 10.97
C ASP A 484 30.25 7.20 12.38
N GLN A 485 31.21 7.00 13.28
CA GLN A 485 30.94 6.73 14.69
C GLN A 485 30.24 7.90 15.39
N GLY A 486 30.62 9.14 15.08
CA GLY A 486 29.95 10.35 15.56
C GLY A 486 28.50 10.42 15.12
N ARG A 487 28.20 10.10 13.85
CA ARG A 487 26.83 10.04 13.32
C ARG A 487 25.97 9.00 14.03
N ALA A 488 26.51 7.80 14.25
CA ALA A 488 25.81 6.74 15.00
C ALA A 488 25.54 7.17 16.45
N ALA A 489 26.54 7.76 17.13
CA ALA A 489 26.37 8.26 18.49
C ALA A 489 25.35 9.42 18.57
N LEU A 490 25.32 10.31 17.58
CA LEU A 490 24.33 11.39 17.50
C LEU A 490 22.91 10.83 17.35
N ASP A 491 22.72 9.78 16.55
CA ASP A 491 21.42 9.12 16.39
C ASP A 491 20.90 8.55 17.72
N VAL A 492 21.75 7.85 18.47
CA VAL A 492 21.42 7.35 19.81
C VAL A 492 21.02 8.49 20.76
N ARG A 493 21.76 9.60 20.74
CA ARG A 493 21.46 10.77 21.58
C ARG A 493 20.13 11.44 21.21
N ARG A 494 19.80 11.51 19.92
CA ARG A 494 18.50 12.04 19.47
C ARG A 494 17.35 11.15 19.93
N LYS A 495 17.53 9.83 19.89
CA LYS A 495 16.55 8.86 20.41
C LYS A 495 16.36 9.02 21.93
N GLN A 496 17.45 9.16 22.68
CA GLN A 496 17.38 9.39 24.13
C GLN A 496 16.62 10.68 24.46
N LEU A 497 17.01 11.81 23.85
CA LEU A 497 16.33 13.10 24.02
C LEU A 497 14.83 13.02 23.71
N PHE A 498 14.46 12.29 22.64
CA PHE A 498 13.06 12.09 22.30
C PHE A 498 12.32 11.30 23.40
N MET A 499 12.91 10.23 23.93
CA MET A 499 12.30 9.44 25.02
C MET A 499 12.15 10.24 26.30
N ASP A 500 13.16 11.04 26.67
CA ASP A 500 13.13 11.90 27.84
C ASP A 500 12.09 13.02 27.68
N TRP A 501 11.97 13.59 26.47
CA TRP A 501 10.90 14.53 26.13
C TRP A 501 9.50 13.91 26.23
N VAL A 502 9.30 12.69 25.73
CA VAL A 502 8.01 11.98 25.88
C VAL A 502 7.67 11.78 27.35
N ARG A 503 8.64 11.36 28.18
CA ARG A 503 8.42 11.22 29.63
C ARG A 503 8.06 12.55 30.28
N PHE A 504 8.76 13.64 29.93
CA PHE A 504 8.46 14.97 30.43
C PHE A 504 7.03 15.41 30.11
N ILE A 505 6.60 15.27 28.85
CA ILE A 505 5.24 15.66 28.44
C ILE A 505 4.18 14.85 29.20
N ASN A 506 4.42 13.55 29.42
CA ASN A 506 3.53 12.73 30.23
C ASN A 506 3.40 13.22 31.67
N LEU A 507 4.53 13.50 32.35
CA LEU A 507 4.52 14.00 33.74
C LEU A 507 3.98 15.43 33.87
N PHE A 508 4.23 16.26 32.87
CA PHE A 508 3.76 17.65 32.84
C PHE A 508 2.24 17.74 32.78
N ILE A 509 1.60 16.86 31.99
CA ILE A 509 0.14 16.85 31.84
C ILE A 509 -0.52 15.95 32.90
N LYS A 510 -0.01 14.72 33.10
CA LYS A 510 -0.51 13.75 34.07
C LYS A 510 0.45 13.68 35.25
N SER A 511 0.42 14.73 36.08
CA SER A 511 1.19 14.75 37.33
C SER A 511 0.85 13.51 38.18
N ASP A 512 1.85 12.67 38.43
CA ASP A 512 1.76 11.54 39.36
C ASP A 512 2.55 11.88 40.62
N PRO A 513 1.88 12.19 41.76
CA PRO A 513 2.56 12.47 43.02
C PRO A 513 3.43 11.33 43.55
N GLY A 514 3.26 10.11 43.02
CA GLY A 514 4.06 8.93 43.33
C GLY A 514 5.27 8.71 42.41
N ASP A 515 5.42 9.46 41.30
CA ASP A 515 6.60 9.32 40.44
C ASP A 515 7.83 9.85 41.18
N PRO A 516 8.93 9.08 41.25
CA PRO A 516 10.16 9.50 41.91
C PRO A 516 10.85 10.70 41.22
N ILE A 517 10.44 11.08 40.01
CA ILE A 517 11.05 12.17 39.25
C ILE A 517 10.19 13.43 39.30
N ASP A 518 10.76 14.51 39.84
CA ASP A 518 10.15 15.85 39.80
C ASP A 518 10.14 16.41 38.38
N VAL A 519 8.99 16.93 37.94
CA VAL A 519 8.78 17.45 36.59
C VAL A 519 9.65 18.67 36.28
N ASN A 520 9.92 19.53 37.25
CA ASN A 520 10.77 20.71 37.05
C ASN A 520 12.25 20.31 36.93
N ALA A 521 12.67 19.30 37.69
CA ALA A 521 13.99 18.70 37.57
C ALA A 521 14.18 18.06 36.18
N LEU A 522 13.19 17.31 35.68
CA LEU A 522 13.23 16.74 34.34
C LEU A 522 13.21 17.81 33.24
N SER A 523 12.39 18.85 33.38
CA SER A 523 12.39 20.00 32.47
C SER A 523 13.77 20.66 32.39
N SER A 524 14.40 20.89 33.54
CA SER A 524 15.74 21.48 33.65
C SER A 524 16.84 20.56 33.12
N PHE A 525 16.65 19.24 33.19
CA PHE A 525 17.55 18.27 32.58
C PHE A 525 17.49 18.32 31.05
N ILE A 526 16.29 18.39 30.48
CA ILE A 526 16.07 18.40 29.02
C ILE A 526 16.55 19.71 28.40
N ALA A 527 16.11 20.85 28.94
CA ALA A 527 16.42 22.15 28.36
C ALA A 527 16.52 23.27 29.41
N THR A 528 17.64 23.98 29.36
CA THR A 528 17.80 25.29 30.01
C THR A 528 18.25 26.32 28.99
N GLY A 529 18.23 27.61 29.34
CA GLY A 529 18.64 28.68 28.42
C GLY A 529 20.02 28.48 27.78
N ASN A 530 20.98 27.87 28.50
CA ASN A 530 22.36 27.69 28.04
C ASN A 530 22.89 26.25 28.24
N GLY A 531 22.06 25.26 28.56
CA GLY A 531 22.50 23.89 28.86
C GLY A 531 21.39 22.84 28.73
N GLY A 532 21.59 21.68 29.34
CA GLY A 532 20.67 20.54 29.26
C GLY A 532 20.94 19.62 28.06
N GLU A 533 20.19 18.53 28.01
CA GLU A 533 20.34 17.47 27.02
C GLU A 533 20.15 17.99 25.58
N LEU A 534 19.16 18.86 25.34
CA LEU A 534 18.91 19.44 24.02
C LEU A 534 20.14 20.18 23.46
N ASN A 535 20.79 20.99 24.29
CA ASN A 535 21.99 21.71 23.87
C ASN A 535 23.17 20.75 23.69
N ALA A 536 23.33 19.74 24.55
CA ALA A 536 24.34 18.70 24.35
C ALA A 536 24.16 17.94 23.01
N VAL A 537 22.91 17.65 22.60
CA VAL A 537 22.61 17.05 21.29
C VAL A 537 22.95 18.00 20.14
N LYS A 538 22.59 19.29 20.26
CA LYS A 538 22.94 20.31 19.25
C LYS A 538 24.45 20.48 19.11
N ASP A 539 25.17 20.61 20.21
CA ASP A 539 26.63 20.77 20.24
C ASP A 539 27.33 19.54 19.65
N TYR A 540 26.86 18.33 20.01
CA TYR A 540 27.38 17.11 19.41
C TYR A 540 27.08 17.04 17.90
N GLY A 541 25.90 17.50 17.48
CA GLY A 541 25.52 17.66 16.08
C GLY A 541 26.45 18.60 15.32
N ASN A 542 26.72 19.79 15.86
CA ASN A 542 27.64 20.78 15.30
C ASN A 542 29.07 20.23 15.19
N ARG A 543 29.55 19.53 16.24
CA ARG A 543 30.87 18.88 16.24
C ARG A 543 30.96 17.76 15.20
N THR A 544 29.87 17.03 14.97
CA THR A 544 29.84 15.96 13.97
C THR A 544 29.81 16.54 12.55
N GLY A 545 29.00 17.58 12.33
CA GLY A 545 28.79 18.18 11.02
C GLY A 545 27.92 17.31 10.10
N ILE A 546 27.71 17.80 8.87
CA ILE A 546 27.00 17.09 7.80
C ILE A 546 27.97 16.93 6.63
N LEU A 547 28.26 15.68 6.27
CA LEU A 547 29.04 15.34 5.09
C LEU A 547 28.10 15.07 3.92
N ALA A 548 28.27 15.80 2.81
CA ALA A 548 27.57 15.54 1.56
C ALA A 548 28.52 14.92 0.54
N LEU A 549 28.13 13.76 0.00
CA LEU A 549 28.92 13.01 -0.97
C LEU A 549 28.49 13.40 -2.39
N GLN A 550 29.46 13.57 -3.27
CA GLN A 550 29.22 13.73 -4.70
C GLN A 550 29.15 12.33 -5.31
N MET A 551 28.09 12.08 -6.09
CA MET A 551 27.87 10.77 -6.72
C MET A 551 27.78 10.93 -8.23
N ASP A 552 28.31 9.96 -8.96
CA ASP A 552 28.06 9.86 -10.39
C ASP A 552 26.56 9.57 -10.63
N PRO A 553 25.87 10.34 -11.50
CA PRO A 553 24.42 10.21 -11.68
C PRO A 553 24.00 8.91 -12.37
N VAL A 554 24.93 8.17 -12.98
CA VAL A 554 24.68 6.93 -13.73
C VAL A 554 25.15 5.71 -12.94
N THR A 555 26.37 5.74 -12.39
CA THR A 555 26.95 4.60 -11.67
C THR A 555 26.66 4.60 -10.17
N ALA A 556 26.21 5.74 -9.63
CA ALA A 556 26.07 5.97 -8.19
C ALA A 556 27.37 5.80 -7.39
N GLU A 557 28.53 5.82 -8.06
CA GLU A 557 29.84 5.79 -7.38
C GLU A 557 30.13 7.14 -6.71
N ILE A 558 30.78 7.10 -5.55
CA ILE A 558 31.20 8.31 -4.83
C ILE A 558 32.40 8.93 -5.56
N THR A 559 32.20 10.10 -6.16
CA THR A 559 33.20 10.83 -6.96
C THR A 559 33.91 11.92 -6.17
N GLY A 560 33.38 12.30 -5.00
CA GLY A 560 33.98 13.34 -4.18
C GLY A 560 33.17 13.69 -2.94
N ILE A 561 33.59 14.76 -2.26
CA ILE A 561 32.97 15.29 -1.06
C ILE A 561 32.74 16.78 -1.24
N GLU A 562 31.51 17.24 -1.00
CA GLU A 562 31.20 18.67 -0.98
C GLU A 562 31.75 19.31 0.30
N LYS A 563 32.14 20.59 0.23
CA LYS A 563 32.66 21.30 1.40
C LYS A 563 31.58 21.40 2.49
N PRO A 564 31.80 20.85 3.70
CA PRO A 564 30.82 20.94 4.78
C PRO A 564 30.61 22.36 5.28
N LEU A 565 29.42 22.61 5.83
CA LEU A 565 29.09 23.84 6.55
C LEU A 565 29.54 23.69 8.01
N GLY A 566 30.41 24.59 8.48
CA GLY A 566 30.93 24.61 9.86
C GLY A 566 32.39 24.16 9.98
N GLU A 567 33.25 25.06 10.49
CA GLU A 567 34.69 24.81 10.68
C GLU A 567 34.95 23.92 11.90
N GLY A 568 35.93 23.02 11.80
CA GLY A 568 36.38 22.18 12.92
C GLY A 568 35.44 21.02 13.28
N SER A 569 34.49 20.68 12.40
CA SER A 569 33.63 19.51 12.55
C SER A 569 34.33 18.23 12.06
N LEU A 570 33.86 17.06 12.50
CA LEU A 570 34.36 15.78 11.99
C LEU A 570 34.16 15.65 10.47
N ALA A 571 33.04 16.16 9.94
CA ALA A 571 32.81 16.22 8.50
C ALA A 571 33.87 17.07 7.76
N GLU A 572 34.26 18.21 8.33
CA GLU A 572 35.28 19.09 7.76
C GLU A 572 36.69 18.47 7.82
N ASP A 573 37.02 17.73 8.88
CA ASP A 573 38.26 16.95 8.96
C ASP A 573 38.31 15.85 7.87
N VAL A 574 37.19 15.17 7.59
CA VAL A 574 37.10 14.22 6.46
C VAL A 574 37.32 14.94 5.14
N TRP A 575 36.61 16.03 4.90
CA TRP A 575 36.70 16.78 3.65
C TRP A 575 38.12 17.33 3.42
N SER A 576 38.74 17.94 4.42
CA SER A 576 40.08 18.52 4.31
C SER A 576 41.13 17.45 4.00
N ARG A 577 41.07 16.29 4.65
CA ARG A 577 41.95 15.14 4.35
C ARG A 577 41.70 14.56 2.97
N PHE A 578 40.45 14.52 2.53
CA PHE A 578 40.10 14.11 1.17
C PHE A 578 40.72 15.07 0.14
N GLN A 579 40.65 16.39 0.36
CA GLN A 579 41.26 17.37 -0.54
C GLN A 579 42.78 17.21 -0.63
N VAL A 580 43.46 16.95 0.49
CA VAL A 580 44.91 16.68 0.51
C VAL A 580 45.24 15.44 -0.32
N LEU A 581 44.51 14.34 -0.12
CA LEU A 581 44.69 13.10 -0.88
C LEU A 581 44.40 13.28 -2.38
N ALA A 582 43.31 13.99 -2.70
CA ALA A 582 42.90 14.28 -4.07
C ALA A 582 43.96 15.11 -4.81
N GLU A 583 44.60 16.07 -4.15
CA GLU A 583 45.68 16.87 -4.74
C GLU A 583 46.91 16.02 -5.03
N MET A 584 47.32 15.14 -4.11
CA MET A 584 48.48 14.25 -4.33
C MET A 584 48.24 13.21 -5.44
N ILE A 585 46.99 12.79 -5.65
CA ILE A 585 46.66 11.85 -6.72
C ILE A 585 46.67 12.51 -8.10
N LYS A 586 46.56 13.85 -8.21
CA LYS A 586 46.72 14.54 -9.50
C LYS A 586 48.09 14.29 -10.15
N SER A 587 49.15 14.08 -9.35
CA SER A 587 50.47 13.73 -9.87
C SER A 587 50.62 12.25 -10.23
N HIS A 588 49.58 11.43 -10.00
CA HIS A 588 49.54 9.99 -10.24
C HIS A 588 48.29 9.62 -11.08
N PRO A 589 48.26 9.97 -12.38
CA PRO A 589 47.05 9.88 -13.21
C PRO A 589 46.50 8.46 -13.40
N ASP A 590 47.33 7.44 -13.17
CA ASP A 590 46.98 6.02 -13.23
C ASP A 590 46.18 5.54 -12.02
N TRP A 591 46.06 6.36 -10.97
CA TRP A 591 45.36 6.03 -9.73
C TRP A 591 44.11 6.90 -9.55
N GLU A 592 43.13 6.38 -8.83
CA GLU A 592 41.91 7.10 -8.45
C GLU A 592 41.51 6.78 -7.01
N ILE A 593 40.83 7.74 -6.37
CA ILE A 593 40.22 7.55 -5.05
C ILE A 593 38.83 6.98 -5.27
N ARG A 594 38.49 5.92 -4.54
CA ARG A 594 37.12 5.37 -4.50
C ARG A 594 36.58 5.38 -3.08
N GLY A 595 35.35 5.83 -2.91
CA GLY A 595 34.58 5.65 -1.68
C GLY A 595 33.78 4.35 -1.76
N LEU A 596 34.08 3.41 -0.88
CA LEU A 596 33.41 2.11 -0.80
C LEU A 596 32.63 2.00 0.52
N PRO A 597 31.59 1.15 0.60
CA PRO A 597 30.98 0.80 1.88
C PRO A 597 32.02 0.19 2.83
N ALA A 598 32.08 0.70 4.06
CA ALA A 598 32.92 0.10 5.10
C ALA A 598 32.37 -1.27 5.54
N THR A 599 33.19 -2.04 6.27
CA THR A 599 32.76 -3.30 6.90
C THR A 599 31.48 -3.06 7.69
N PRO A 600 30.38 -3.76 7.40
CA PRO A 600 29.11 -3.56 8.10
C PRO A 600 29.18 -4.11 9.53
N PHE A 601 28.30 -3.58 10.37
CA PHE A 601 27.92 -4.23 11.62
C PHE A 601 26.82 -5.26 11.36
N TRP A 602 26.55 -6.11 12.36
CA TRP A 602 25.57 -7.17 12.27
C TRP A 602 24.66 -7.13 13.49
N LEU A 603 23.35 -7.20 13.26
CA LEU A 603 22.31 -7.26 14.27
C LEU A 603 21.45 -8.50 13.98
N PRO A 604 21.02 -9.27 15.00
CA PRO A 604 20.04 -10.33 14.80
C PRO A 604 18.83 -9.84 13.98
N THR A 605 18.33 -10.68 13.07
CA THR A 605 17.08 -10.41 12.36
C THR A 605 15.89 -10.55 13.31
N ASP A 606 14.79 -9.87 12.99
CA ASP A 606 13.53 -10.15 13.65
C ASP A 606 13.11 -11.61 13.33
N PRO A 607 12.59 -12.36 14.32
CA PRO A 607 12.17 -13.73 14.10
C PRO A 607 11.01 -13.78 13.11
N VAL A 608 11.03 -14.79 12.24
CA VAL A 608 9.93 -15.09 11.33
C VAL A 608 9.00 -16.09 12.00
N VAL A 609 7.71 -15.75 12.04
CA VAL A 609 6.65 -16.63 12.51
C VAL A 609 5.84 -17.10 11.30
N VAL A 610 5.72 -18.41 11.14
CA VAL A 610 4.82 -19.04 10.17
C VAL A 610 3.63 -19.62 10.93
N VAL A 611 2.43 -19.37 10.40
CA VAL A 611 1.17 -19.83 10.99
C VAL A 611 0.43 -20.66 9.96
N GLU A 612 -0.05 -21.82 10.37
CA GLU A 612 -0.90 -22.70 9.58
C GLU A 612 -2.20 -22.98 10.35
N GLY A 613 -3.33 -23.00 9.64
CA GLY A 613 -4.61 -23.46 10.18
C GLY A 613 -5.71 -23.37 9.14
N ASP A 614 -6.77 -24.16 9.33
CA ASP A 614 -7.85 -24.34 8.36
C ASP A 614 -8.58 -23.04 7.99
N ARG A 615 -8.57 -22.04 8.89
CA ARG A 615 -9.18 -20.71 8.67
C ARG A 615 -8.21 -19.62 8.24
N ILE A 616 -6.93 -19.95 8.03
CA ILE A 616 -5.94 -19.02 7.49
C ILE A 616 -5.90 -19.21 5.97
N GLU A 617 -6.84 -18.58 5.28
CA GLU A 617 -6.85 -18.60 3.82
C GLU A 617 -6.00 -17.47 3.23
N PRO A 618 -5.26 -17.72 2.14
CA PRO A 618 -4.62 -16.65 1.39
C PRO A 618 -5.70 -15.71 0.86
N VAL A 619 -5.43 -14.40 0.94
CA VAL A 619 -6.35 -13.39 0.43
C VAL A 619 -6.52 -13.60 -1.07
N ARG A 620 -7.76 -13.87 -1.54
CA ARG A 620 -8.08 -14.15 -2.96
C ARG A 620 -8.14 -12.87 -3.81
N ARG A 621 -7.06 -12.07 -3.79
CA ARG A 621 -6.99 -10.68 -4.29
C ARG A 621 -7.12 -10.54 -5.80
N ASN A 622 -6.69 -11.55 -6.57
CA ASN A 622 -6.65 -11.55 -8.04
C ASN A 622 -7.24 -12.88 -8.57
N GLY A 623 -8.13 -13.51 -7.79
CA GLY A 623 -8.40 -14.93 -7.96
C GLY A 623 -7.15 -15.77 -7.66
N ALA A 624 -6.94 -16.84 -8.42
CA ALA A 624 -5.85 -17.80 -8.22
C ALA A 624 -4.52 -17.42 -8.92
N SER A 625 -4.46 -16.30 -9.64
CA SER A 625 -3.33 -15.89 -10.48
C SER A 625 -2.62 -14.64 -9.94
N LYS A 626 -1.31 -14.53 -10.21
CA LYS A 626 -0.51 -13.32 -9.92
C LYS A 626 -0.89 -12.15 -10.85
N ASN A 627 -1.28 -12.47 -12.08
CA ASN A 627 -1.72 -11.48 -13.07
C ASN A 627 -3.23 -11.47 -13.16
N ILE A 628 -3.80 -10.27 -13.37
CA ILE A 628 -5.23 -10.08 -13.60
C ILE A 628 -5.51 -9.80 -15.06
N ASP A 629 -6.62 -10.33 -15.57
CA ASP A 629 -7.09 -10.05 -16.92
C ASP A 629 -7.82 -8.70 -16.92
N VAL A 630 -7.39 -7.81 -17.81
CA VAL A 630 -7.88 -6.43 -17.91
C VAL A 630 -8.51 -6.25 -19.28
N ARG A 631 -9.73 -5.69 -19.29
CA ARG A 631 -10.44 -5.39 -20.53
C ARG A 631 -10.11 -4.00 -21.04
N VAL A 632 -10.32 -3.73 -22.31
CA VAL A 632 -10.34 -2.36 -22.87
C VAL A 632 -11.76 -1.92 -23.21
N SER A 633 -11.96 -0.62 -23.42
CA SER A 633 -13.27 -0.03 -23.79
C SER A 633 -14.06 -0.83 -24.85
N GLY A 634 -13.38 -1.32 -25.89
CA GLY A 634 -14.00 -2.06 -26.99
C GLY A 634 -14.43 -3.50 -26.66
N GLU A 635 -14.06 -4.01 -25.49
CA GLU A 635 -14.39 -5.37 -25.02
C GLU A 635 -15.58 -5.38 -24.04
N LEU A 636 -16.20 -4.24 -23.79
CA LEU A 636 -17.38 -4.13 -22.93
C LEU A 636 -18.64 -4.58 -23.67
N PHE A 637 -19.49 -5.34 -22.97
CA PHE A 637 -20.74 -5.85 -23.52
C PHE A 637 -21.81 -4.76 -23.55
N SER A 638 -22.16 -4.31 -24.76
CA SER A 638 -23.27 -3.36 -24.98
C SER A 638 -24.56 -4.04 -25.46
N THR A 639 -24.50 -5.31 -25.83
CA THR A 639 -25.61 -6.00 -26.48
C THR A 639 -25.67 -7.47 -26.08
N MET A 640 -26.86 -7.96 -25.73
CA MET A 640 -27.14 -9.38 -25.52
C MET A 640 -28.06 -9.88 -26.63
N THR A 641 -27.69 -11.00 -27.27
CA THR A 641 -28.47 -11.61 -28.35
C THR A 641 -29.00 -12.97 -27.94
N PHE A 642 -30.30 -13.16 -28.13
CA PHE A 642 -31.05 -14.36 -27.77
C PHE A 642 -31.57 -15.07 -29.02
N GLY A 643 -31.38 -16.38 -29.09
CA GLY A 643 -32.01 -17.23 -30.10
C GLY A 643 -33.21 -17.97 -29.50
N TYR A 644 -34.39 -17.84 -30.09
CA TYR A 644 -35.59 -18.57 -29.66
C TYR A 644 -36.46 -18.96 -30.85
N LEU A 645 -36.74 -20.27 -30.99
CA LEU A 645 -37.54 -20.84 -32.09
C LEU A 645 -37.14 -20.36 -33.51
N GLY A 646 -35.84 -20.15 -33.74
CA GLY A 646 -35.31 -19.67 -35.02
C GLY A 646 -35.36 -18.14 -35.21
N ASN A 647 -35.92 -17.40 -34.27
CA ASN A 647 -35.86 -15.94 -34.22
C ASN A 647 -34.64 -15.48 -33.40
N THR A 648 -34.10 -14.31 -33.77
CA THR A 648 -33.01 -13.66 -33.04
C THR A 648 -33.50 -12.33 -32.50
N PHE A 649 -33.35 -12.14 -31.19
CA PHE A 649 -33.66 -10.89 -30.50
C PHE A 649 -32.37 -10.30 -29.95
N SER A 650 -32.12 -9.03 -30.20
CA SER A 650 -30.95 -8.33 -29.63
C SER A 650 -31.43 -7.19 -28.73
N ILE A 651 -30.90 -7.15 -27.52
CA ILE A 651 -31.13 -6.11 -26.51
C ILE A 651 -29.84 -5.35 -26.32
N GLU A 652 -29.87 -4.08 -26.64
CA GLU A 652 -28.79 -3.14 -26.38
C GLU A 652 -28.97 -2.52 -24.99
N THR A 653 -27.88 -2.07 -24.38
CA THR A 653 -27.94 -1.37 -23.09
C THR A 653 -28.83 -0.13 -23.14
N SER A 654 -28.96 0.53 -24.30
CA SER A 654 -29.87 1.65 -24.53
C SER A 654 -31.36 1.28 -24.55
N ASP A 655 -31.70 0.00 -24.71
CA ASP A 655 -33.07 -0.48 -24.64
C ASP A 655 -33.54 -0.69 -23.19
N LEU A 656 -32.62 -0.71 -22.22
CA LEU A 656 -32.90 -1.08 -20.84
C LEU A 656 -33.49 0.10 -20.06
N CYS A 657 -34.59 -0.16 -19.36
CA CYS A 657 -35.20 0.79 -18.43
C CYS A 657 -34.51 0.74 -17.06
N GLY A 658 -34.41 1.91 -16.40
CA GLY A 658 -33.94 2.02 -15.02
C GLY A 658 -32.43 2.04 -14.84
N VAL A 659 -31.64 2.00 -15.93
CA VAL A 659 -30.18 2.15 -15.87
C VAL A 659 -29.83 3.54 -15.34
N PRO A 660 -29.02 3.66 -14.27
CA PRO A 660 -28.58 4.95 -13.75
C PRO A 660 -27.86 5.77 -14.82
N LYS A 661 -28.22 7.04 -14.95
CA LYS A 661 -27.60 7.94 -15.92
C LYS A 661 -26.24 8.41 -15.41
N ILE A 662 -25.21 8.24 -16.24
CA ILE A 662 -23.87 8.76 -15.97
C ILE A 662 -23.71 10.10 -16.68
N GLY A 663 -23.37 11.15 -15.93
CA GLY A 663 -23.20 12.50 -16.47
C GLY A 663 -21.90 12.66 -17.26
N ALA A 664 -21.90 13.53 -18.27
CA ALA A 664 -20.72 13.81 -19.11
C ALA A 664 -19.57 14.52 -18.36
N SER A 665 -19.85 15.06 -17.16
CA SER A 665 -18.84 15.61 -16.25
C SER A 665 -17.98 14.52 -15.59
N THR A 666 -18.43 13.27 -15.61
CA THR A 666 -17.68 12.14 -15.05
C THR A 666 -16.50 11.80 -15.96
N PRO A 667 -15.27 11.70 -15.43
CA PRO A 667 -14.14 11.21 -16.20
C PRO A 667 -14.42 9.82 -16.79
N MET A 668 -14.13 9.64 -18.09
CA MET A 668 -14.40 8.39 -18.81
C MET A 668 -15.90 7.99 -18.77
N TRP A 669 -16.82 8.96 -18.77
CA TRP A 669 -18.26 8.69 -18.59
C TRP A 669 -18.83 7.65 -19.56
N GLU A 670 -18.33 7.54 -20.80
CA GLU A 670 -18.76 6.54 -21.77
C GLU A 670 -18.45 5.11 -21.28
N ASP A 671 -17.25 4.87 -20.77
CA ASP A 671 -16.85 3.58 -20.21
C ASP A 671 -17.58 3.28 -18.91
N VAL A 672 -17.76 4.30 -18.05
CA VAL A 672 -18.54 4.15 -16.80
C VAL A 672 -19.98 3.78 -17.13
N ALA A 673 -20.62 4.45 -18.10
CA ALA A 673 -21.96 4.14 -18.57
C ALA A 673 -22.06 2.74 -19.19
N ALA A 674 -21.06 2.34 -19.99
CA ALA A 674 -21.00 1.03 -20.59
C ALA A 674 -20.91 -0.08 -19.54
N VAL A 675 -20.05 0.08 -18.52
CA VAL A 675 -19.90 -0.85 -17.39
C VAL A 675 -21.18 -0.92 -16.54
N THR A 676 -21.87 0.21 -16.33
CA THR A 676 -23.21 0.23 -15.68
C THR A 676 -24.27 -0.49 -16.51
N GLY A 677 -24.32 -0.26 -17.83
CA GLY A 677 -25.26 -0.93 -18.72
C GLY A 677 -25.01 -2.44 -18.82
N GLU A 678 -23.74 -2.85 -18.94
CA GLU A 678 -23.30 -4.25 -18.93
C GLU A 678 -23.78 -4.98 -17.67
N THR A 679 -23.74 -4.31 -16.51
CA THR A 679 -24.25 -4.86 -15.24
C THR A 679 -25.74 -5.22 -15.34
N PHE A 680 -26.57 -4.39 -15.98
CA PHE A 680 -27.98 -4.73 -16.18
C PHE A 680 -28.21 -5.92 -17.11
N LEU A 681 -27.28 -6.17 -18.05
CA LEU A 681 -27.35 -7.33 -18.93
C LEU A 681 -26.92 -8.63 -18.22
N LEU A 682 -25.97 -8.55 -17.30
CA LEU A 682 -25.33 -9.75 -16.71
C LEU A 682 -25.89 -10.16 -15.35
N VAL A 683 -26.42 -9.22 -14.56
CA VAL A 683 -26.78 -9.50 -13.15
C VAL A 683 -28.19 -10.08 -13.03
N PRO A 684 -28.35 -11.29 -12.44
CA PRO A 684 -29.66 -11.94 -12.32
C PRO A 684 -30.75 -11.10 -11.66
N MET A 685 -30.38 -10.32 -10.62
CA MET A 685 -31.30 -9.44 -9.92
C MET A 685 -31.90 -8.34 -10.82
N LEU A 686 -31.20 -7.96 -11.89
CA LEU A 686 -31.56 -6.88 -12.82
C LEU A 686 -32.27 -7.38 -14.09
N ASN A 687 -32.39 -8.70 -14.27
CA ASN A 687 -33.00 -9.32 -15.46
C ASN A 687 -34.44 -8.86 -15.76
N THR A 688 -35.15 -8.27 -14.80
CA THR A 688 -36.47 -7.67 -15.06
C THR A 688 -36.40 -6.59 -16.13
N SER A 689 -35.36 -5.74 -16.13
CA SER A 689 -35.16 -4.71 -17.16
C SER A 689 -34.90 -5.33 -18.54
N VAL A 690 -34.16 -6.44 -18.59
CA VAL A 690 -33.91 -7.19 -19.83
C VAL A 690 -35.20 -7.82 -20.37
N ALA A 691 -36.00 -8.42 -19.48
CA ALA A 691 -37.29 -9.02 -19.85
C ALA A 691 -38.28 -7.97 -20.38
N GLU A 692 -38.34 -6.79 -19.76
CA GLU A 692 -39.16 -5.68 -20.25
C GLU A 692 -38.73 -5.18 -21.63
N ALA A 693 -37.41 -5.04 -21.85
CA ALA A 693 -36.86 -4.66 -23.13
C ALA A 693 -37.14 -5.72 -24.22
N LEU A 694 -37.03 -7.01 -23.90
CA LEU A 694 -37.41 -8.12 -24.79
C LEU A 694 -38.89 -8.07 -25.16
N LYS A 695 -39.76 -7.82 -24.18
CA LYS A 695 -41.20 -7.70 -24.40
C LYS A 695 -41.53 -6.51 -25.31
N ALA A 696 -40.86 -5.38 -25.13
CA ALA A 696 -41.02 -4.20 -25.98
C ALA A 696 -40.63 -4.47 -27.45
N LYS A 697 -39.69 -5.40 -27.68
CA LYS A 697 -39.28 -5.86 -29.03
C LYS A 697 -40.11 -7.04 -29.57
N GLY A 698 -41.24 -7.37 -28.95
CA GLY A 698 -42.15 -8.40 -29.42
C GLY A 698 -41.82 -9.82 -28.96
N GLY A 699 -40.95 -9.98 -27.95
CA GLY A 699 -40.83 -11.24 -27.22
C GLY A 699 -42.11 -11.50 -26.41
N THR A 700 -42.77 -12.64 -26.64
CA THR A 700 -43.94 -13.06 -25.86
C THR A 700 -43.51 -14.18 -24.90
N ASP A 701 -43.66 -13.90 -23.61
CA ASP A 701 -43.40 -14.74 -22.41
C ASP A 701 -42.07 -15.51 -22.38
#